data_AF-A0A673K743-F1
#
_entry.id   AF-A0A673K743-F1
#
_cell.length_a   1.000
_cell.length_b   1.000
_cell.length_c   1.000
_cell.angle_alpha   90.00
_cell.angle_beta   90.00
_cell.angle_gamma   90.00
#
_symmetry.space_group_name_H-M   'P 1'
#
loop_
_entity.id
_entity.type
_entity.pdbx_description
1 polymer ?
#
loop_
_entity_poly.entity_id
_entity_poly.type
_entity_poly.pdbx_seq_one_letter_code
_entity_poly.pdbx_strand_id
1 'polypeptide(L)'
;MQVSSVNNVKIYNLSHGKSLPEWLSDRKKRVLQNNDVDIQKRIELIQDFEMPTVCTSIRVSRDGQFILAAGTYKPRVRCYDTYQLSLKFERCLESDVVTFDILSEDYSKLVFLHIDRYVEFHSQHGHYYKTRIPKFGRDFSYHYPSCDLYFVGASSEVFRLNLEQGRFLNSLQTDAAEINVCDINPVHQLFAAGTLEGRVDCWDPRVRSRVAVLDCALSSITDGTEVEGLPAVSALKFNGSLGMAVGTSTGQVLVYDLRSSRPLLVKDHYYGLPIKSLHFHNPLDLVLSADSKIIKMWNKDNGKVFSSIEPQANINDVCLYPGSGMLFTANEDPKMNTFYIPALGPAPRWCSFLDNLTEELEENPESTIYDDYKFVTRKDLENLGLTHLIGSPLLRAYMHGFFMDIRLYHKVKTMANPFAYEEYRKDRIRQKIEESRAQRVQLKKLPKVNKDLAMKLMEESELSTKKKKKKGNAVANLLTDDRFKVMFENPDYQVDERSEEFRLLNPIVSKVGEKRRQKLSQIVQQEEQQDEEEEEVEGRGSSEEEESSDDDDKSWVQEVREQRRLIRAEERERTFNQRKERRQQDRETSLQSSDPVRNRQQEPQNQSQNQPRFYQIKAGEEFRSFGDVARKQKMQKTSLEERLQREQSSGRLNLSDTAVGSKQLTFTLKKTERQRFQQQAERDHHEERRKIRRAAGHLHSNRGGRGRGRGGGRGRGGGGGRGRGGGGGRGRGGGRGRGDGGGGRGGEGGRGGGRGRRPF
;
A
#
# COMPACT_ATOMS: atom_id res chain seq x y z
N MET A 1 -15.75 -7.18 12.54
CA MET A 1 -17.03 -7.22 11.81
C MET A 1 -17.45 -8.67 11.73
N GLN A 2 -18.66 -9.01 12.16
CA GLN A 2 -19.19 -10.36 12.00
C GLN A 2 -20.08 -10.39 10.76
N VAL A 3 -19.87 -11.36 9.87
CA VAL A 3 -20.73 -11.57 8.70
C VAL A 3 -21.71 -12.68 9.03
N SER A 4 -23.00 -12.42 8.88
CA SER A 4 -24.03 -13.45 8.82
C SER A 4 -24.58 -13.51 7.40
N SER A 5 -24.85 -14.72 6.90
CA SER A 5 -25.53 -14.89 5.62
C SER A 5 -26.84 -15.62 5.87
N VAL A 6 -27.94 -14.98 5.49
CA VAL A 6 -29.28 -15.57 5.60
C VAL A 6 -29.97 -15.37 4.27
N ASN A 7 -30.58 -16.42 3.71
CA ASN A 7 -31.22 -16.40 2.39
C ASN A 7 -30.32 -15.84 1.26
N ASN A 8 -29.02 -16.17 1.28
CA ASN A 8 -28.00 -15.64 0.36
C ASN A 8 -27.81 -14.11 0.39
N VAL A 9 -28.33 -13.43 1.40
CA VAL A 9 -28.06 -12.02 1.68
C VAL A 9 -27.04 -11.93 2.80
N LYS A 10 -25.90 -11.26 2.54
CA LYS A 10 -24.89 -10.99 3.56
C LYS A 10 -25.29 -9.78 4.38
N ILE A 11 -25.25 -9.95 5.69
CA ILE A 11 -25.50 -8.93 6.70
C ILE A 11 -24.20 -8.76 7.48
N TYR A 12 -23.73 -7.54 7.57
CA TYR A 12 -22.51 -7.21 8.27
C TYR A 12 -22.82 -6.53 9.59
N ASN A 13 -22.48 -7.17 10.70
CA ASN A 13 -22.53 -6.57 12.03
C ASN A 13 -21.20 -5.86 12.31
N LEU A 14 -21.26 -4.53 12.35
CA LEU A 14 -20.11 -3.63 12.50
C LEU A 14 -19.70 -3.43 13.95
N SER A 15 -20.66 -3.46 14.86
CA SER A 15 -20.47 -3.25 16.30
C SER A 15 -20.06 -4.52 17.06
N HIS A 16 -20.06 -5.68 16.40
CA HIS A 16 -19.78 -6.97 17.03
C HIS A 16 -18.44 -6.99 17.79
N GLY A 17 -18.46 -7.57 18.98
CA GLY A 17 -17.30 -7.70 19.86
C GLY A 17 -17.57 -7.21 21.28
N LYS A 18 -16.79 -7.69 22.24
CA LYS A 18 -17.02 -7.42 23.66
C LYS A 18 -16.84 -5.93 24.00
N SER A 19 -17.70 -5.47 24.90
CA SER A 19 -17.41 -4.43 25.90
C SER A 19 -15.95 -4.31 26.32
N LEU A 20 -15.22 -3.23 26.01
CA LEU A 20 -14.07 -2.93 26.88
C LEU A 20 -14.62 -2.19 28.09
N PRO A 21 -14.38 -2.64 29.33
CA PRO A 21 -14.93 -1.98 30.50
C PRO A 21 -14.44 -0.53 30.60
N GLU A 22 -15.33 0.38 31.01
CA GLU A 22 -15.04 1.81 31.13
C GLU A 22 -13.95 2.10 32.17
N TRP A 23 -13.89 1.31 33.26
CA TRP A 23 -12.87 1.45 34.31
C TRP A 23 -11.45 1.07 33.87
N LEU A 24 -11.29 0.46 32.69
CA LEU A 24 -9.97 0.11 32.18
C LEU A 24 -9.25 1.37 31.67
N SER A 25 -8.06 1.65 32.21
CA SER A 25 -7.29 2.81 31.77
C SER A 25 -6.90 2.74 30.29
N ASP A 26 -6.86 3.88 29.61
CA ASP A 26 -6.53 3.97 28.18
C ASP A 26 -5.17 3.37 27.83
N ARG A 27 -4.25 3.32 28.80
CA ARG A 27 -2.95 2.66 28.64
C ARG A 27 -3.11 1.16 28.51
N LYS A 28 -3.97 0.56 29.34
CA LYS A 28 -4.29 -0.88 29.29
C LYS A 28 -5.13 -1.20 28.05
N LYS A 29 -6.08 -0.35 27.67
CA LYS A 29 -6.82 -0.46 26.39
C LYS A 29 -5.86 -0.52 25.19
N ARG A 30 -4.87 0.38 25.13
CA ARG A 30 -3.83 0.36 24.08
C ARG A 30 -2.92 -0.86 24.12
N VAL A 31 -2.60 -1.38 25.30
CA VAL A 31 -1.83 -2.64 25.42
C VAL A 31 -2.65 -3.82 24.91
N LEU A 32 -3.94 -3.89 25.24
CA LEU A 32 -4.85 -4.91 24.73
C LEU A 32 -5.03 -4.82 23.22
N GLN A 33 -5.18 -3.61 22.65
CA GLN A 33 -5.22 -3.40 21.20
C GLN A 33 -3.96 -3.93 20.48
N ASN A 34 -2.79 -3.89 21.13
CA ASN A 34 -1.55 -4.43 20.55
C ASN A 34 -1.40 -5.94 20.74
N ASN A 35 -2.08 -6.52 21.73
CA ASN A 35 -1.95 -7.92 22.09
C ASN A 35 -3.03 -8.79 21.41
N ASP A 36 -4.26 -8.30 21.37
CA ASP A 36 -5.43 -9.01 20.86
C ASP A 36 -5.72 -8.59 19.41
N VAL A 37 -5.56 -9.56 18.50
CA VAL A 37 -5.81 -9.39 17.06
C VAL A 37 -7.27 -9.03 16.80
N ASP A 38 -8.21 -9.56 17.58
CA ASP A 38 -9.65 -9.28 17.43
C ASP A 38 -10.00 -7.82 17.74
N ILE A 39 -9.32 -7.22 18.73
CA ILE A 39 -9.50 -5.81 19.06
C ILE A 39 -8.80 -4.94 18.01
N GLN A 40 -7.64 -5.37 17.50
CA GLN A 40 -6.92 -4.66 16.46
C GLN A 40 -7.68 -4.63 15.11
N LYS A 41 -8.33 -5.74 14.75
CA LYS A 41 -9.16 -5.86 13.53
C LYS A 41 -10.57 -5.30 13.72
N ARG A 42 -10.91 -4.78 14.90
CA ARG A 42 -12.23 -4.22 15.18
C ARG A 42 -12.36 -2.85 14.53
N ILE A 43 -13.43 -2.69 13.76
CA ILE A 43 -13.77 -1.43 13.11
C ILE A 43 -14.79 -0.73 14.00
N GLU A 44 -14.47 0.49 14.40
CA GLU A 44 -15.42 1.38 15.05
C GLU A 44 -15.74 2.49 14.06
N LEU A 45 -16.98 2.51 13.57
CA LEU A 45 -17.44 3.52 12.62
C LEU A 45 -17.59 4.87 13.30
N ILE A 46 -18.40 4.91 14.35
CA ILE A 46 -18.62 6.09 15.17
C ILE A 46 -17.89 5.86 16.49
N GLN A 47 -17.02 6.79 16.84
CA GLN A 47 -16.29 6.76 18.09
C GLN A 47 -17.26 6.88 19.28
N ASP A 48 -17.05 6.03 20.29
CA ASP A 48 -17.84 6.01 21.53
C ASP A 48 -19.36 5.83 21.29
N PHE A 49 -19.71 5.06 20.26
CA PHE A 49 -21.08 4.63 19.97
C PHE A 49 -21.55 3.52 20.92
N GLU A 50 -21.52 3.84 22.21
CA GLU A 50 -21.97 3.01 23.31
C GLU A 50 -22.82 3.83 24.28
N MET A 51 -23.58 3.14 25.12
CA MET A 51 -24.28 3.64 26.30
C MET A 51 -23.76 2.85 27.50
N PRO A 52 -23.74 3.42 28.71
CA PRO A 52 -23.22 2.72 29.88
C PRO A 52 -24.02 1.46 30.27
N THR A 53 -25.31 1.42 29.99
CA THR A 53 -26.21 0.30 30.35
C THR A 53 -27.04 -0.15 29.17
N VAL A 54 -28.10 0.60 28.86
CA VAL A 54 -29.14 0.24 27.89
C VAL A 54 -29.44 1.47 27.04
N CYS A 55 -29.68 1.25 25.76
CA CYS A 55 -30.24 2.25 24.85
C CYS A 55 -31.74 1.98 24.66
N THR A 56 -32.57 3.01 24.86
CA THR A 56 -34.03 2.89 24.71
C THR A 56 -34.49 3.16 23.28
N SER A 57 -34.07 4.28 22.70
CA SER A 57 -34.50 4.73 21.38
C SER A 57 -33.36 5.38 20.60
N ILE A 58 -33.41 5.21 19.27
CA ILE A 58 -32.44 5.81 18.33
C ILE A 58 -33.21 6.47 17.20
N ARG A 59 -32.81 7.69 16.85
CA ARG A 59 -33.35 8.42 15.70
C ARG A 59 -32.22 9.07 14.90
N VAL A 60 -32.35 8.98 13.59
CA VAL A 60 -31.49 9.69 12.65
C VAL A 60 -32.21 10.96 12.21
N SER A 61 -31.48 12.07 12.16
CA SER A 61 -31.95 13.34 11.58
C SER A 61 -32.38 13.17 10.12
N ARG A 62 -33.28 14.04 9.63
CA ARG A 62 -33.80 13.94 8.26
C ARG A 62 -32.71 14.17 7.22
N ASP A 63 -31.73 15.02 7.55
CA ASP A 63 -30.54 15.27 6.73
C ASP A 63 -29.50 14.14 6.80
N GLY A 64 -29.70 13.18 7.70
CA GLY A 64 -28.79 12.05 7.89
C GLY A 64 -27.44 12.40 8.52
N GLN A 65 -27.27 13.63 9.03
CA GLN A 65 -25.99 14.10 9.60
C GLN A 65 -25.84 13.80 11.10
N PHE A 66 -26.96 13.74 11.81
CA PHE A 66 -26.99 13.53 13.25
C PHE A 66 -27.72 12.24 13.59
N ILE A 67 -27.13 11.50 14.53
CA ILE A 67 -27.73 10.31 15.13
C ILE A 67 -27.89 10.60 16.62
N LEU A 68 -29.11 10.49 17.11
CA LEU A 68 -29.42 10.68 18.52
C LEU A 68 -29.78 9.35 19.14
N ALA A 69 -29.28 9.13 20.35
CA ALA A 69 -29.55 7.93 21.13
C ALA A 69 -29.85 8.30 22.58
N ALA A 70 -30.91 7.72 23.13
CA ALA A 70 -31.28 7.88 24.54
C ALA A 70 -30.86 6.66 25.36
N GLY A 71 -30.33 6.89 26.56
CA GLY A 71 -29.90 5.86 27.50
C GLY A 71 -30.45 6.07 28.90
N THR A 72 -30.47 5.01 29.70
CA THR A 72 -31.15 4.96 31.02
C THR A 72 -30.27 5.34 32.20
N TYR A 73 -28.99 4.92 32.22
CA TYR A 73 -28.13 5.15 33.39
C TYR A 73 -27.60 6.58 33.46
N LYS A 74 -28.08 7.33 34.47
CA LYS A 74 -28.15 8.80 34.45
C LYS A 74 -28.80 9.21 33.13
N PRO A 75 -30.15 9.32 33.10
CA PRO A 75 -30.90 9.48 31.86
C PRO A 75 -30.19 10.48 30.97
N ARG A 76 -29.76 10.05 29.78
CA ARG A 76 -28.89 10.87 28.94
C ARG A 76 -29.21 10.69 27.47
N VAL A 77 -28.92 11.73 26.72
CA VAL A 77 -29.02 11.74 25.27
C VAL A 77 -27.66 12.06 24.70
N ARG A 78 -27.18 11.17 23.84
CA ARG A 78 -25.96 11.35 23.06
C ARG A 78 -26.34 11.73 21.64
N CYS A 79 -25.73 12.81 21.15
CA CYS A 79 -25.82 13.24 19.76
C CYS A 79 -24.48 12.94 19.09
N TYR A 80 -24.52 12.13 18.04
CA TYR A 80 -23.37 11.77 17.23
C TYR A 80 -23.43 12.53 15.91
N ASP A 81 -22.29 13.10 15.51
CA ASP A 81 -22.12 13.75 14.21
C ASP A 81 -21.50 12.74 13.25
N THR A 82 -22.21 12.42 12.17
CA THR A 82 -21.78 11.40 11.20
C THR A 82 -20.62 11.88 10.33
N TYR A 83 -20.44 13.18 10.13
CA TYR A 83 -19.30 13.70 9.36
C TYR A 83 -18.00 13.64 10.16
N GLN A 84 -18.08 13.89 11.46
CA GLN A 84 -16.92 13.84 12.36
C GLN A 84 -16.73 12.46 13.01
N LEU A 85 -17.64 11.52 12.76
CA LEU A 85 -17.63 10.15 13.30
C LEU A 85 -17.47 10.10 14.83
N SER A 86 -18.00 11.09 15.53
CA SER A 86 -17.76 11.25 16.96
C SER A 86 -18.96 11.83 17.69
N LEU A 87 -18.93 11.71 19.01
CA LEU A 87 -19.91 12.32 19.90
C LEU A 87 -19.81 13.84 19.84
N LYS A 88 -20.90 14.50 19.43
CA LYS A 88 -21.00 15.97 19.39
C LYS A 88 -21.27 16.55 20.77
N PHE A 89 -22.24 15.99 21.48
CA PHE A 89 -22.55 16.34 22.86
C PHE A 89 -23.29 15.21 23.56
N GLU A 90 -23.21 15.26 24.88
CA GLU A 90 -24.02 14.45 25.79
C GLU A 90 -24.80 15.38 26.71
N ARG A 91 -26.11 15.13 26.87
CA ARG A 91 -26.97 15.84 27.82
C ARG A 91 -27.56 14.86 28.80
N CYS A 92 -27.48 15.16 30.08
CA CYS A 92 -28.24 14.45 31.10
C CYS A 92 -29.63 15.06 31.23
N LEU A 93 -30.62 14.21 31.40
CA LEU A 93 -32.03 14.50 31.61
C LEU A 93 -32.39 14.16 33.06
N GLU A 94 -33.52 14.71 33.53
CA GLU A 94 -33.99 14.49 34.89
C GLU A 94 -34.63 13.10 35.07
N SER A 95 -35.34 12.62 34.05
CA SER A 95 -36.05 11.33 34.06
C SER A 95 -35.83 10.59 32.75
N ASP A 96 -36.09 9.28 32.76
CA ASP A 96 -35.95 8.42 31.58
C ASP A 96 -36.89 8.83 30.44
N VAL A 97 -36.40 8.64 29.22
CA VAL A 97 -37.11 8.96 27.98
C VAL A 97 -37.81 7.71 27.47
N VAL A 98 -39.12 7.83 27.21
CA VAL A 98 -39.91 6.80 26.55
C VAL A 98 -39.63 6.84 25.05
N THR A 99 -39.96 7.97 24.42
CA THR A 99 -39.68 8.25 23.00
C THR A 99 -39.24 9.69 22.83
N PHE A 100 -38.54 9.96 21.74
CA PHE A 100 -38.17 11.32 21.34
C PHE A 100 -38.19 11.45 19.83
N ASP A 101 -38.33 12.69 19.35
CA ASP A 101 -38.32 13.00 17.93
C ASP A 101 -37.58 14.32 17.66
N ILE A 102 -37.09 14.43 16.43
CA ILE A 102 -36.35 15.57 15.91
C ILE A 102 -37.32 16.41 15.08
N LEU A 103 -37.63 17.63 15.56
CA LEU A 103 -38.60 18.51 14.89
C LEU A 103 -38.01 19.20 13.67
N SER A 104 -36.72 19.53 13.74
CA SER A 104 -35.98 20.18 12.65
C SER A 104 -35.42 19.14 11.68
N GLU A 105 -34.91 19.58 10.53
CA GLU A 105 -34.14 18.71 9.64
C GLU A 105 -32.82 18.27 10.32
N ASP A 106 -32.24 19.20 11.09
CA ASP A 106 -31.10 19.05 12.00
C ASP A 106 -31.47 18.56 13.42
N TYR A 107 -30.46 18.38 14.29
CA TYR A 107 -30.63 18.22 15.74
C TYR A 107 -31.08 19.48 16.51
N SER A 108 -31.38 20.60 15.83
CA SER A 108 -31.50 21.91 16.47
C SER A 108 -32.66 22.01 17.47
N LYS A 109 -33.76 21.30 17.21
CA LYS A 109 -34.99 21.26 18.02
C LYS A 109 -35.36 19.81 18.28
N LEU A 110 -35.42 19.43 19.54
CA LEU A 110 -35.72 18.06 19.98
C LEU A 110 -36.86 18.09 21.00
N VAL A 111 -37.68 17.03 20.99
CA VAL A 111 -38.76 16.81 21.95
C VAL A 111 -38.55 15.47 22.60
N PHE A 112 -38.54 15.45 23.93
CA PHE A 112 -38.44 14.25 24.74
C PHE A 112 -39.74 14.03 25.49
N LEU A 113 -40.30 12.83 25.37
CA LEU A 113 -41.40 12.37 26.20
C LEU A 113 -40.83 11.53 27.34
N HIS A 114 -41.03 12.01 28.57
CA HIS A 114 -40.55 11.33 29.77
C HIS A 114 -41.60 10.39 30.37
N ILE A 115 -41.11 9.42 31.13
CA ILE A 115 -41.96 8.51 31.92
C ILE A 115 -42.84 9.31 32.91
N ASP A 116 -42.36 10.42 33.45
CA ASP A 116 -43.04 11.21 34.48
C ASP A 116 -44.15 12.15 33.96
N ARG A 117 -44.68 11.90 32.74
CA ARG A 117 -45.68 12.73 32.03
C ARG A 117 -45.19 14.11 31.62
N TYR A 118 -43.90 14.36 31.76
CA TYR A 118 -43.31 15.60 31.31
C TYR A 118 -42.84 15.47 29.86
N VAL A 119 -42.94 16.57 29.14
CA VAL A 119 -42.36 16.74 27.82
C VAL A 119 -41.31 17.84 27.92
N GLU A 120 -40.08 17.51 27.54
CA GLU A 120 -38.96 18.43 27.54
C GLU A 120 -38.64 18.84 26.10
N PHE A 121 -38.60 20.15 25.87
CA PHE A 121 -38.20 20.79 24.63
C PHE A 121 -36.75 21.20 24.74
N HIS A 122 -35.93 20.74 23.80
CA HIS A 122 -34.52 21.05 23.74
C HIS A 122 -34.22 21.86 22.48
N SER A 123 -33.37 22.87 22.63
CA SER A 123 -32.78 23.65 21.54
C SER A 123 -31.30 23.30 21.38
N GLN A 124 -30.62 23.94 20.42
CA GLN A 124 -29.16 23.84 20.27
C GLN A 124 -28.41 24.25 21.55
N HIS A 125 -28.91 25.24 22.29
CA HIS A 125 -28.27 25.75 23.50
C HIS A 125 -28.48 24.87 24.73
N GLY A 126 -29.43 23.92 24.68
CA GLY A 126 -29.75 23.06 25.83
C GLY A 126 -31.24 22.87 26.05
N HIS A 127 -31.62 22.65 27.30
CA HIS A 127 -33.00 22.60 27.75
C HIS A 127 -33.68 23.96 27.54
N TYR A 128 -34.80 23.97 26.83
CA TYR A 128 -35.57 25.18 26.53
C TYR A 128 -36.78 25.30 27.45
N TYR A 129 -37.64 24.28 27.48
CA TYR A 129 -38.89 24.34 28.23
C TYR A 129 -39.38 22.94 28.62
N LYS A 130 -40.11 22.86 29.73
CA LYS A 130 -40.69 21.62 30.25
C LYS A 130 -42.17 21.81 30.49
N THR A 131 -42.99 20.95 29.90
CA THR A 131 -44.46 20.95 30.06
C THR A 131 -44.95 19.63 30.61
N ARG A 132 -46.11 19.63 31.25
CA ARG A 132 -46.71 18.41 31.81
C ARG A 132 -47.97 18.06 31.04
N ILE A 133 -48.10 16.78 30.68
CA ILE A 133 -49.31 16.20 30.11
C ILE A 133 -50.19 15.64 31.25
N PRO A 134 -51.53 15.68 31.14
CA PRO A 134 -52.42 15.19 32.20
C PRO A 134 -52.20 13.71 32.56
N LYS A 135 -51.95 12.85 31.56
CA LYS A 135 -51.82 11.39 31.68
C LYS A 135 -50.45 10.90 31.18
N PHE A 136 -50.14 9.64 31.46
CA PHE A 136 -48.91 8.98 31.02
C PHE A 136 -48.91 8.81 29.50
N GLY A 137 -47.89 9.36 28.85
CA GLY A 137 -47.66 9.20 27.42
C GLY A 137 -46.86 7.93 27.15
N ARG A 138 -47.24 7.21 26.10
CA ARG A 138 -46.52 6.06 25.54
C ARG A 138 -45.81 6.41 24.26
N ASP A 139 -46.43 7.24 23.43
CA ASP A 139 -45.87 7.66 22.14
C ASP A 139 -46.38 9.06 21.75
N PHE A 140 -45.72 9.68 20.79
CA PHE A 140 -46.17 10.94 20.22
C PHE A 140 -45.72 11.12 18.77
N SER A 141 -46.46 11.94 18.03
CA SER A 141 -46.13 12.26 16.64
C SER A 141 -46.29 13.75 16.36
N TYR A 142 -45.41 14.28 15.51
CA TYR A 142 -45.39 15.70 15.14
C TYR A 142 -46.02 15.94 13.77
N HIS A 143 -47.06 16.76 13.74
CA HIS A 143 -47.70 17.21 12.51
C HIS A 143 -47.02 18.49 11.99
N TYR A 144 -46.24 18.33 10.92
CA TYR A 144 -45.42 19.41 10.37
C TYR A 144 -46.23 20.63 9.87
N PRO A 145 -47.37 20.48 9.15
CA PRO A 145 -48.07 21.63 8.59
C PRO A 145 -48.76 22.55 9.60
N SER A 146 -49.28 22.02 10.72
CA SER A 146 -49.97 22.83 11.75
C SER A 146 -49.13 23.06 13.00
N CYS A 147 -47.91 22.52 13.04
CA CYS A 147 -47.03 22.53 14.20
C CYS A 147 -47.68 21.94 15.47
N ASP A 148 -48.54 20.94 15.32
CA ASP A 148 -49.21 20.26 16.44
C ASP A 148 -48.44 18.98 16.84
N LEU A 149 -48.22 18.80 18.13
CA LEU A 149 -47.77 17.53 18.72
C LEU A 149 -48.98 16.75 19.25
N TYR A 150 -49.10 15.51 18.80
CA TYR A 150 -50.12 14.57 19.24
C TYR A 150 -49.50 13.60 20.24
N PHE A 151 -49.98 13.62 21.48
CA PHE A 151 -49.54 12.73 22.54
C PHE A 151 -50.58 11.65 22.81
N VAL A 152 -50.08 10.44 22.93
CA VAL A 152 -50.84 9.21 23.06
C VAL A 152 -50.38 8.45 24.28
N GLY A 153 -51.28 7.76 25.00
CA GLY A 153 -50.86 6.93 26.13
C GLY A 153 -52.00 6.27 26.89
N ALA A 154 -51.89 6.25 28.22
CA ALA A 154 -52.83 5.56 29.13
C ALA A 154 -54.16 6.31 29.29
N SER A 155 -54.75 6.77 28.19
CA SER A 155 -56.05 7.42 28.12
C SER A 155 -56.72 7.21 26.78
N SER A 156 -58.05 7.28 26.78
CA SER A 156 -58.93 7.41 25.61
C SER A 156 -58.71 8.70 24.81
N GLU A 157 -58.15 9.72 25.45
CA GLU A 157 -57.90 11.02 24.83
C GLU A 157 -56.50 11.11 24.23
N VAL A 158 -56.42 11.68 23.02
CA VAL A 158 -55.18 12.11 22.38
C VAL A 158 -54.99 13.60 22.65
N PHE A 159 -53.93 13.96 23.38
CA PHE A 159 -53.66 15.35 23.73
C PHE A 159 -52.92 16.05 22.59
N ARG A 160 -53.35 17.27 22.26
CA ARG A 160 -52.75 18.07 21.18
C ARG A 160 -52.11 19.31 21.76
N LEU A 161 -50.82 19.48 21.53
CA LEU A 161 -50.07 20.69 21.92
C LEU A 161 -49.64 21.42 20.66
N ASN A 162 -50.17 22.61 20.43
CA ASN A 162 -49.75 23.44 19.32
C ASN A 162 -48.47 24.20 19.72
N LEU A 163 -47.39 24.02 18.97
CA LEU A 163 -46.09 24.63 19.25
C LEU A 163 -46.00 26.10 18.81
N GLU A 164 -46.83 26.52 17.86
CA GLU A 164 -46.88 27.91 17.40
C GLU A 164 -47.61 28.79 18.43
N GLN A 165 -48.75 28.32 18.94
CA GLN A 165 -49.56 29.02 19.94
C GLN A 165 -49.10 28.75 21.38
N GLY A 166 -48.34 27.68 21.61
CA GLY A 166 -47.87 27.28 22.94
C GLY A 166 -48.98 26.82 23.88
N ARG A 167 -50.12 26.34 23.35
CA ARG A 167 -51.28 25.91 24.15
C ARG A 167 -51.74 24.51 23.80
N PHE A 168 -52.33 23.84 24.78
CA PHE A 168 -53.08 22.62 24.52
C PHE A 168 -54.38 22.95 23.77
N LEU A 169 -54.60 22.27 22.66
CA LEU A 169 -55.88 22.28 21.95
C LEU A 169 -56.81 21.21 22.55
N ASN A 170 -58.08 21.26 22.19
CA ASN A 170 -59.05 20.24 22.61
C ASN A 170 -58.52 18.84 22.25
N SER A 171 -58.60 17.89 23.18
CA SER A 171 -58.19 16.51 22.94
C SER A 171 -59.08 15.84 21.89
N LEU A 172 -58.55 14.84 21.19
CA LEU A 172 -59.36 13.95 20.35
C LEU A 172 -59.82 12.78 21.21
N GLN A 173 -61.12 12.54 21.27
CA GLN A 173 -61.70 11.49 22.10
C GLN A 173 -61.89 10.21 21.27
N THR A 174 -61.26 9.12 21.68
CA THR A 174 -61.41 7.79 21.06
C THR A 174 -62.26 6.88 21.94
N ASP A 175 -62.82 5.82 21.38
CA ASP A 175 -63.67 4.89 22.16
C ASP A 175 -62.85 3.91 23.02
N ALA A 176 -61.53 3.85 22.85
CA ALA A 176 -60.66 2.88 23.50
C ALA A 176 -60.22 3.34 24.90
N ALA A 177 -59.95 2.40 25.80
CA ALA A 177 -59.44 2.72 27.15
C ALA A 177 -58.02 3.31 27.13
N GLU A 178 -57.16 2.74 26.29
CA GLU A 178 -55.74 3.08 26.19
C GLU A 178 -55.24 3.01 24.75
N ILE A 179 -54.29 3.89 24.44
CA ILE A 179 -53.69 4.01 23.12
C ILE A 179 -52.17 3.87 23.27
N ASN A 180 -51.57 3.03 22.43
CA ASN A 180 -50.16 2.64 22.56
C ASN A 180 -49.25 3.43 21.64
N VAL A 181 -49.64 3.58 20.37
CA VAL A 181 -48.77 4.10 19.30
C VAL A 181 -49.52 5.10 18.45
N CYS A 182 -48.80 6.07 17.89
CA CYS A 182 -49.31 6.93 16.84
C CYS A 182 -48.31 7.15 15.72
N ASP A 183 -48.83 7.38 14.51
CA ASP A 183 -48.04 7.87 13.40
C ASP A 183 -48.87 8.83 12.55
N ILE A 184 -48.19 9.68 11.80
CA ILE A 184 -48.82 10.61 10.86
C ILE A 184 -48.33 10.28 9.46
N ASN A 185 -49.26 10.18 8.51
CA ASN A 185 -48.91 9.98 7.12
C ASN A 185 -48.18 11.22 6.57
N PRO A 186 -46.96 11.10 6.03
CA PRO A 186 -46.22 12.26 5.52
C PRO A 186 -46.87 12.95 4.32
N VAL A 187 -47.70 12.26 3.53
CA VAL A 187 -48.31 12.81 2.31
C VAL A 187 -49.66 13.47 2.60
N HIS A 188 -50.62 12.70 3.12
CA HIS A 188 -51.98 13.18 3.37
C HIS A 188 -52.18 13.77 4.77
N GLN A 189 -51.22 13.55 5.67
CA GLN A 189 -51.26 14.05 7.04
C GLN A 189 -52.41 13.47 7.88
N LEU A 190 -52.89 12.28 7.50
CA LEU A 190 -53.80 11.49 8.31
C LEU A 190 -53.06 11.02 9.57
N PHE A 191 -53.67 11.27 10.73
CA PHE A 191 -53.18 10.79 12.01
C PHE A 191 -53.82 9.43 12.30
N ALA A 192 -53.02 8.44 12.69
CA ALA A 192 -53.54 7.14 13.14
C ALA A 192 -53.05 6.83 14.55
N ALA A 193 -53.96 6.28 15.35
CA ALA A 193 -53.74 5.88 16.73
C ALA A 193 -54.04 4.39 16.90
N GLY A 194 -53.05 3.62 17.36
CA GLY A 194 -53.19 2.20 17.66
C GLY A 194 -53.64 1.97 19.11
N THR A 195 -54.76 1.29 19.27
CA THR A 195 -55.40 1.06 20.58
C THR A 195 -55.02 -0.30 21.18
N LEU A 196 -55.19 -0.42 22.50
CA LEU A 196 -54.99 -1.67 23.24
C LEU A 196 -55.96 -2.78 22.79
N GLU A 197 -57.16 -2.42 22.32
CA GLU A 197 -58.21 -3.35 21.90
C GLU A 197 -58.00 -3.92 20.48
N GLY A 198 -56.85 -3.63 19.85
CA GLY A 198 -56.56 -4.10 18.50
C GLY A 198 -57.25 -3.30 17.40
N ARG A 199 -57.68 -2.07 17.69
CA ARG A 199 -58.28 -1.16 16.70
C ARG A 199 -57.31 -0.02 16.34
N VAL A 200 -57.38 0.46 15.11
CA VAL A 200 -56.67 1.64 14.65
C VAL A 200 -57.67 2.74 14.33
N ASP A 201 -57.59 3.85 15.07
CA ASP A 201 -58.43 5.02 14.90
C ASP A 201 -57.71 6.04 14.01
N CYS A 202 -58.30 6.35 12.85
CA CYS A 202 -57.78 7.31 11.89
C CYS A 202 -58.52 8.65 12.00
N TRP A 203 -57.76 9.73 12.14
CA TRP A 203 -58.24 11.10 12.30
C TRP A 203 -57.64 12.02 11.24
N ASP A 204 -58.48 12.90 10.69
CA ASP A 204 -58.01 14.02 9.86
C ASP A 204 -57.87 15.27 10.76
N PRO A 205 -56.65 15.86 10.88
CA PRO A 205 -56.43 17.10 11.62
C PRO A 205 -57.34 18.26 11.21
N ARG A 206 -57.80 18.29 9.95
CA ARG A 206 -58.63 19.37 9.39
C ARG A 206 -60.06 19.28 9.87
N VAL A 207 -60.64 18.07 9.84
CA VAL A 207 -62.04 17.82 10.22
C VAL A 207 -62.18 17.71 11.74
N ARG A 208 -61.10 17.33 12.45
CA ARG A 208 -61.07 17.17 13.91
C ARG A 208 -62.08 16.15 14.45
N SER A 209 -62.62 15.33 13.56
CA SER A 209 -63.46 14.17 13.86
C SER A 209 -62.75 12.90 13.41
N ARG A 210 -63.15 11.78 14.01
CA ARG A 210 -62.68 10.45 13.59
C ARG A 210 -63.22 10.15 12.20
N VAL A 211 -62.34 9.75 11.29
CA VAL A 211 -62.70 9.46 9.88
C VAL A 211 -63.00 7.98 9.71
N ALA A 212 -62.16 7.11 10.30
CA ALA A 212 -62.32 5.67 10.17
C ALA A 212 -61.82 4.94 11.42
N VAL A 213 -62.40 3.77 11.66
CA VAL A 213 -61.94 2.79 12.65
C VAL A 213 -61.64 1.52 11.88
N LEU A 214 -60.43 1.00 12.02
CA LEU A 214 -60.01 -0.26 11.45
C LEU A 214 -59.89 -1.29 12.57
N ASP A 215 -60.59 -2.41 12.45
CA ASP A 215 -60.48 -3.52 13.39
C ASP A 215 -59.40 -4.49 12.92
N CYS A 216 -58.25 -4.48 13.59
CA CYS A 216 -57.14 -5.36 13.28
C CYS A 216 -57.24 -6.69 14.04
N ALA A 217 -57.93 -6.73 15.19
CA ALA A 217 -57.96 -7.89 16.07
C ALA A 217 -58.56 -9.12 15.41
N LEU A 218 -59.65 -8.94 14.67
CA LEU A 218 -60.31 -10.02 13.93
C LEU A 218 -59.44 -10.56 12.79
N SER A 219 -58.64 -9.68 12.18
CA SER A 219 -57.81 -10.02 11.01
C SER A 219 -56.50 -10.73 11.38
N SER A 220 -56.04 -10.57 12.63
CA SER A 220 -54.87 -11.26 13.19
C SER A 220 -55.13 -12.73 13.52
N ILE A 221 -56.38 -13.11 13.74
CA ILE A 221 -56.75 -14.48 14.12
C ILE A 221 -56.81 -15.32 12.83
N THR A 222 -55.69 -15.90 12.44
CA THR A 222 -55.64 -16.93 11.39
C THR A 222 -55.99 -18.29 11.98
N ASP A 223 -56.61 -19.18 11.18
CA ASP A 223 -57.00 -20.54 11.55
C ASP A 223 -55.78 -21.38 12.00
N GLY A 224 -55.44 -21.31 13.29
CA GLY A 224 -54.30 -22.06 13.87
C GLY A 224 -53.58 -21.40 15.04
N THR A 225 -53.86 -20.13 15.38
CA THR A 225 -53.24 -19.46 16.54
C THR A 225 -54.16 -19.54 17.76
N GLU A 226 -53.75 -20.31 18.78
CA GLU A 226 -54.34 -20.25 20.13
C GLU A 226 -53.97 -18.89 20.75
N VAL A 227 -54.93 -17.98 20.81
CA VAL A 227 -54.67 -16.62 21.29
C VAL A 227 -54.92 -16.56 22.80
N GLU A 228 -53.86 -16.38 23.59
CA GLU A 228 -53.95 -16.22 25.07
C GLU A 228 -54.49 -14.83 25.52
N GLY A 229 -54.76 -13.90 24.59
CA GLY A 229 -55.37 -12.59 24.88
C GLY A 229 -55.62 -11.72 23.63
N LEU A 230 -56.42 -10.65 23.75
CA LEU A 230 -56.71 -9.76 22.61
C LEU A 230 -55.42 -9.15 22.04
N PRO A 231 -55.18 -9.22 20.71
CA PRO A 231 -53.97 -8.67 20.09
C PRO A 231 -54.02 -7.14 20.09
N ALA A 232 -53.24 -6.52 20.97
CA ALA A 232 -53.11 -5.06 21.04
C ALA A 232 -52.22 -4.52 19.92
N VAL A 233 -52.48 -3.31 19.42
CA VAL A 233 -51.58 -2.66 18.46
C VAL A 233 -50.37 -2.12 19.20
N SER A 234 -49.17 -2.55 18.81
CA SER A 234 -47.89 -2.21 19.44
C SER A 234 -46.96 -1.39 18.55
N ALA A 235 -47.17 -1.39 17.23
CA ALA A 235 -46.41 -0.57 16.28
C ALA A 235 -47.30 -0.14 15.11
N LEU A 236 -47.09 1.05 14.57
CA LEU A 236 -47.82 1.57 13.43
C LEU A 236 -46.87 2.40 12.56
N LYS A 237 -46.90 2.17 11.25
CA LYS A 237 -46.13 2.99 10.30
C LYS A 237 -46.87 3.20 8.99
N PHE A 238 -46.81 4.40 8.45
CA PHE A 238 -47.27 4.69 7.09
C PHE A 238 -46.18 4.49 6.03
N ASN A 239 -46.61 4.03 4.85
CA ASN A 239 -45.80 3.96 3.64
C ASN A 239 -46.45 4.78 2.52
N GLY A 240 -45.85 5.92 2.21
CA GLY A 240 -46.33 6.81 1.15
C GLY A 240 -47.76 7.25 1.40
N SER A 241 -48.58 7.25 0.34
CA SER A 241 -49.96 7.73 0.41
C SER A 241 -50.96 6.72 0.96
N LEU A 242 -50.78 5.43 0.68
CA LEU A 242 -51.84 4.43 0.85
C LEU A 242 -51.49 3.26 1.76
N GLY A 243 -50.20 2.90 1.85
CA GLY A 243 -49.77 1.75 2.62
C GLY A 243 -49.73 2.08 4.10
N MET A 244 -50.20 1.15 4.93
CA MET A 244 -50.08 1.21 6.38
C MET A 244 -49.65 -0.17 6.89
N ALA A 245 -48.68 -0.23 7.79
CA ALA A 245 -48.37 -1.45 8.53
C ALA A 245 -48.76 -1.28 10.00
N VAL A 246 -49.37 -2.33 10.54
CA VAL A 246 -49.80 -2.44 11.93
C VAL A 246 -49.14 -3.67 12.52
N GLY A 247 -48.44 -3.50 13.63
CA GLY A 247 -47.83 -4.58 14.40
C GLY A 247 -48.65 -4.85 15.64
N THR A 248 -48.91 -6.12 15.93
CA THR A 248 -49.61 -6.55 17.14
C THR A 248 -48.66 -6.98 18.24
N SER A 249 -49.17 -7.01 19.46
CA SER A 249 -48.47 -7.53 20.63
C SER A 249 -48.22 -9.04 20.57
N THR A 250 -48.97 -9.77 19.73
CA THR A 250 -48.82 -11.21 19.51
C THR A 250 -47.71 -11.56 18.51
N GLY A 251 -47.05 -10.57 17.89
CA GLY A 251 -45.97 -10.79 16.94
C GLY A 251 -46.40 -10.85 15.47
N GLN A 252 -47.62 -10.42 15.16
CA GLN A 252 -48.14 -10.41 13.79
C GLN A 252 -48.10 -9.00 13.19
N VAL A 253 -47.60 -8.92 11.96
CA VAL A 253 -47.58 -7.70 11.15
C VAL A 253 -48.68 -7.78 10.11
N LEU A 254 -49.57 -6.80 10.12
CA LEU A 254 -50.66 -6.64 9.20
C LEU A 254 -50.34 -5.47 8.27
N VAL A 255 -50.32 -5.71 6.95
CA VAL A 255 -50.19 -4.64 5.95
C VAL A 255 -51.55 -4.34 5.37
N TYR A 256 -51.91 -3.07 5.41
CA TYR A 256 -53.17 -2.51 4.93
C TYR A 256 -52.94 -1.54 3.78
N ASP A 257 -53.93 -1.47 2.89
CA ASP A 257 -54.20 -0.29 2.08
C ASP A 257 -55.29 0.51 2.80
N LEU A 258 -55.09 1.82 2.96
CA LEU A 258 -56.04 2.73 3.62
C LEU A 258 -57.46 2.68 3.03
N ARG A 259 -57.61 2.22 1.79
CA ARG A 259 -58.92 2.09 1.12
C ARG A 259 -59.68 0.83 1.51
N SER A 260 -59.01 -0.20 2.03
CA SER A 260 -59.58 -1.51 2.31
C SER A 260 -59.55 -1.83 3.79
N SER A 261 -60.66 -2.31 4.33
CA SER A 261 -60.74 -2.77 5.72
C SER A 261 -60.12 -4.15 5.96
N ARG A 262 -59.75 -4.87 4.89
CA ARG A 262 -59.07 -6.17 4.97
C ARG A 262 -57.57 -5.98 4.80
N PRO A 263 -56.73 -6.71 5.55
CA PRO A 263 -55.29 -6.66 5.33
C PRO A 263 -54.96 -7.25 3.97
N LEU A 264 -53.98 -6.66 3.29
CA LEU A 264 -53.37 -7.20 2.08
C LEU A 264 -52.52 -8.42 2.41
N LEU A 265 -51.78 -8.36 3.53
CA LEU A 265 -50.91 -9.42 3.99
C LEU A 265 -50.89 -9.48 5.51
N VAL A 266 -50.96 -10.69 6.04
CA VAL A 266 -50.71 -11.00 7.45
C VAL A 266 -49.44 -11.81 7.53
N LYS A 267 -48.49 -11.36 8.36
CA LYS A 267 -47.22 -12.05 8.54
C LYS A 267 -46.90 -12.23 10.01
N ASP A 268 -46.58 -13.46 10.39
CA ASP A 268 -46.24 -13.81 11.77
C ASP A 268 -44.71 -13.89 11.97
N HIS A 269 -44.26 -13.45 13.13
CA HIS A 269 -42.91 -13.65 13.60
C HIS A 269 -42.69 -14.97 14.32
N TYR A 270 -43.76 -15.66 14.74
CA TYR A 270 -43.80 -16.96 15.42
C TYR A 270 -43.27 -17.00 16.86
N TYR A 271 -42.62 -15.95 17.36
CA TYR A 271 -42.12 -15.92 18.74
C TYR A 271 -43.16 -15.53 19.79
N GLY A 272 -44.33 -15.04 19.38
CA GLY A 272 -45.35 -14.54 20.31
C GLY A 272 -44.93 -13.29 21.10
N LEU A 273 -43.89 -12.58 20.63
CA LEU A 273 -43.39 -11.36 21.26
C LEU A 273 -43.96 -10.13 20.55
N PRO A 274 -44.16 -9.01 21.25
CA PRO A 274 -44.70 -7.79 20.64
C PRO A 274 -43.73 -7.20 19.61
N ILE A 275 -44.29 -6.76 18.49
CA ILE A 275 -43.55 -6.00 17.49
C ILE A 275 -43.26 -4.62 18.06
N LYS A 276 -41.99 -4.26 18.19
CA LYS A 276 -41.55 -2.98 18.77
C LYS A 276 -41.45 -1.88 17.72
N SER A 277 -40.96 -2.18 16.52
CA SER A 277 -40.80 -1.17 15.47
C SER A 277 -41.09 -1.74 14.08
N LEU A 278 -41.61 -0.85 13.22
CA LEU A 278 -41.96 -1.12 11.83
C LEU A 278 -41.40 0.00 10.96
N HIS A 279 -40.68 -0.36 9.91
CA HIS A 279 -40.14 0.57 8.93
C HIS A 279 -40.37 0.07 7.52
N PHE A 280 -40.58 1.01 6.60
CA PHE A 280 -40.64 0.73 5.17
C PHE A 280 -39.35 1.20 4.50
N HIS A 281 -38.83 0.36 3.62
CA HIS A 281 -37.73 0.70 2.75
C HIS A 281 -38.25 0.84 1.32
N ASN A 282 -38.55 2.08 0.94
CA ASN A 282 -39.20 2.43 -0.33
C ASN A 282 -38.44 1.96 -1.59
N PRO A 283 -37.09 1.99 -1.67
CA PRO A 283 -36.39 1.61 -2.91
C PRO A 283 -36.60 0.15 -3.34
N LEU A 284 -36.90 -0.75 -2.40
CA LEU A 284 -37.05 -2.18 -2.65
C LEU A 284 -38.42 -2.72 -2.22
N ASP A 285 -39.35 -1.84 -1.84
CA ASP A 285 -40.67 -2.19 -1.29
C ASP A 285 -40.61 -3.25 -0.17
N LEU A 286 -39.58 -3.13 0.66
CA LEU A 286 -39.36 -4.02 1.80
C LEU A 286 -40.01 -3.45 3.06
N VAL A 287 -40.62 -4.33 3.84
CA VAL A 287 -41.08 -4.07 5.20
C VAL A 287 -40.07 -4.65 6.16
N LEU A 288 -39.57 -3.82 7.06
CA LEU A 288 -38.73 -4.21 8.17
C LEU A 288 -39.57 -4.24 9.43
N SER A 289 -39.69 -5.42 10.02
CA SER A 289 -40.42 -5.66 11.25
C SER A 289 -39.47 -6.20 12.31
N ALA A 290 -39.54 -5.62 13.51
CA ALA A 290 -38.65 -5.95 14.61
C ALA A 290 -39.43 -6.34 15.87
N ASP A 291 -39.11 -7.52 16.39
CA ASP A 291 -39.50 -7.93 17.74
C ASP A 291 -38.36 -7.62 18.72
N SER A 292 -38.52 -8.05 19.97
CA SER A 292 -37.45 -7.98 20.95
C SER A 292 -36.22 -8.81 20.60
N LYS A 293 -36.32 -9.86 19.76
CA LYS A 293 -35.20 -10.79 19.47
C LYS A 293 -34.73 -10.77 18.02
N ILE A 294 -35.64 -10.56 17.08
CA ILE A 294 -35.36 -10.72 15.66
C ILE A 294 -35.82 -9.50 14.86
N ILE A 295 -35.08 -9.20 13.80
CA ILE A 295 -35.49 -8.25 12.76
C ILE A 295 -35.70 -9.05 11.49
N LYS A 296 -36.90 -9.00 10.92
CA LYS A 296 -37.24 -9.62 9.64
C LYS A 296 -37.43 -8.53 8.59
N MET A 297 -36.83 -8.74 7.43
CA MET A 297 -37.03 -7.91 6.25
C MET A 297 -37.76 -8.74 5.20
N TRP A 298 -38.81 -8.21 4.60
CA TRP A 298 -39.64 -8.98 3.69
C TRP A 298 -40.40 -8.13 2.69
N ASN A 299 -40.72 -8.70 1.54
CA ASN A 299 -41.38 -7.95 0.46
C ASN A 299 -42.83 -7.69 0.80
N LYS A 300 -43.27 -6.43 0.69
CA LYS A 300 -44.64 -5.98 0.97
C LYS A 300 -45.70 -6.81 0.21
N ASP A 301 -45.49 -7.05 -1.08
CA ASP A 301 -46.49 -7.68 -1.95
C ASP A 301 -46.52 -9.21 -1.85
N ASN A 302 -45.34 -9.83 -1.75
CA ASN A 302 -45.20 -11.29 -1.81
C ASN A 302 -45.15 -11.96 -0.44
N GLY A 303 -44.87 -11.20 0.63
CA GLY A 303 -44.66 -11.71 1.98
C GLY A 303 -43.39 -12.56 2.18
N LYS A 304 -42.65 -12.88 1.11
CA LYS A 304 -41.40 -13.64 1.17
C LYS A 304 -40.35 -12.90 2.02
N VAL A 305 -39.72 -13.64 2.94
CA VAL A 305 -38.63 -13.11 3.78
C VAL A 305 -37.41 -12.89 2.91
N PHE A 306 -36.94 -11.64 2.85
CA PHE A 306 -35.71 -11.27 2.19
C PHE A 306 -34.51 -11.67 3.04
N SER A 307 -34.47 -11.20 4.28
CA SER A 307 -33.41 -11.54 5.24
C SER A 307 -33.93 -11.49 6.68
N SER A 308 -33.22 -12.13 7.60
CA SER A 308 -33.45 -11.99 9.04
C SER A 308 -32.15 -11.71 9.77
N ILE A 309 -32.22 -10.84 10.77
CA ILE A 309 -31.11 -10.46 11.64
C ILE A 309 -31.48 -10.91 13.04
N GLU A 310 -30.60 -11.67 13.67
CA GLU A 310 -30.74 -12.13 15.06
C GLU A 310 -29.60 -11.53 15.90
N PRO A 311 -29.80 -10.38 16.54
CA PRO A 311 -28.84 -9.82 17.48
C PRO A 311 -28.70 -10.69 18.74
N GLN A 312 -27.54 -10.64 19.38
CA GLN A 312 -27.29 -11.41 20.61
C GLN A 312 -28.07 -10.88 21.83
N ALA A 313 -28.35 -9.58 21.86
CA ALA A 313 -29.09 -8.92 22.92
C ALA A 313 -30.47 -8.47 22.43
N ASN A 314 -31.38 -8.28 23.39
CA ASN A 314 -32.73 -7.81 23.12
C ASN A 314 -32.71 -6.40 22.50
N ILE A 315 -33.61 -6.19 21.55
CA ILE A 315 -33.79 -4.96 20.80
C ILE A 315 -34.93 -4.16 21.42
N ASN A 316 -34.76 -2.85 21.58
CA ASN A 316 -35.80 -1.92 22.04
C ASN A 316 -36.40 -1.11 20.90
N ASP A 317 -35.55 -0.64 19.98
CA ASP A 317 -35.96 0.20 18.85
C ASP A 317 -35.02 -0.07 17.67
N VAL A 318 -35.52 0.14 16.45
CA VAL A 318 -34.74 0.01 15.21
C VAL A 318 -34.91 1.28 14.42
N CYS A 319 -33.83 1.78 13.84
CA CYS A 319 -33.86 2.96 12.99
C CYS A 319 -33.09 2.70 11.70
N LEU A 320 -33.77 2.88 10.56
CA LEU A 320 -33.16 2.77 9.23
C LEU A 320 -32.58 4.12 8.81
N TYR A 321 -31.36 4.11 8.29
CA TYR A 321 -30.75 5.32 7.74
C TYR A 321 -31.33 5.61 6.34
N PRO A 322 -31.87 6.82 6.10
CA PRO A 322 -32.55 7.15 4.85
C PRO A 322 -31.70 6.87 3.60
N GLY A 323 -32.23 6.09 2.66
CA GLY A 323 -31.62 5.86 1.34
C GLY A 323 -30.33 5.02 1.36
N SER A 324 -30.03 4.31 2.45
CA SER A 324 -28.85 3.44 2.57
C SER A 324 -29.20 2.07 3.17
N GLY A 325 -28.28 1.11 3.04
CA GLY A 325 -28.36 -0.20 3.68
C GLY A 325 -28.02 -0.26 5.17
N MET A 326 -27.89 0.88 5.85
CA MET A 326 -27.48 0.97 7.26
C MET A 326 -28.67 0.94 8.22
N LEU A 327 -28.56 0.12 9.26
CA LEU A 327 -29.55 -0.07 10.31
C LEU A 327 -28.90 0.14 11.68
N PHE A 328 -29.51 0.99 12.50
CA PHE A 328 -29.15 1.19 13.90
C PHE A 328 -30.17 0.49 14.78
N THR A 329 -29.71 -0.22 15.80
CA THR A 329 -30.61 -0.91 16.73
C THR A 329 -30.26 -0.53 18.16
N ALA A 330 -31.26 -0.07 18.90
CA ALA A 330 -31.18 0.17 20.33
C ALA A 330 -31.33 -1.18 21.03
N ASN A 331 -30.41 -1.53 21.92
CA ASN A 331 -30.38 -2.81 22.59
C ASN A 331 -30.10 -2.68 24.09
N GLU A 332 -30.25 -3.80 24.79
CA GLU A 332 -29.95 -3.94 26.22
C GLU A 332 -28.46 -4.11 26.54
N ASP A 333 -27.59 -4.05 25.53
CA ASP A 333 -26.13 -4.06 25.72
C ASP A 333 -25.57 -2.63 25.75
N PRO A 334 -24.41 -2.42 26.40
CA PRO A 334 -23.71 -1.15 26.35
C PRO A 334 -23.38 -0.69 24.93
N LYS A 335 -23.06 -1.63 24.03
CA LYS A 335 -22.77 -1.30 22.63
C LYS A 335 -24.02 -1.39 21.79
N MET A 336 -24.40 -0.26 21.20
CA MET A 336 -25.50 -0.18 20.26
C MET A 336 -25.11 -0.89 18.95
N ASN A 337 -26.05 -1.67 18.42
CA ASN A 337 -25.75 -2.49 17.26
C ASN A 337 -25.93 -1.71 15.95
N THR A 338 -24.98 -1.91 15.02
CA THR A 338 -24.97 -1.32 13.68
C THR A 338 -24.87 -2.43 12.65
N PHE A 339 -25.89 -2.55 11.81
CA PHE A 339 -25.93 -3.53 10.73
C PHE A 339 -25.84 -2.82 9.39
N TYR A 340 -25.05 -3.40 8.49
CA TYR A 340 -24.95 -2.97 7.11
C TYR A 340 -25.35 -4.11 6.17
N ILE A 341 -26.24 -3.81 5.22
CA ILE A 341 -26.72 -4.75 4.22
C ILE A 341 -26.50 -4.13 2.83
N PRO A 342 -25.42 -4.51 2.12
CA PRO A 342 -25.14 -3.98 0.78
C PRO A 342 -26.25 -4.24 -0.23
N ALA A 343 -26.96 -5.36 -0.09
CA ALA A 343 -28.08 -5.71 -0.96
C ALA A 343 -29.31 -4.80 -0.79
N LEU A 344 -29.41 -4.07 0.33
CA LEU A 344 -30.51 -3.13 0.57
C LEU A 344 -30.27 -1.78 -0.12
N GLY A 345 -29.01 -1.37 -0.17
CA GLY A 345 -28.58 -0.11 -0.74
C GLY A 345 -27.13 0.20 -0.36
N PRO A 346 -26.51 1.18 -1.05
CA PRO A 346 -25.12 1.55 -0.82
C PRO A 346 -24.92 2.15 0.58
N ALA A 347 -23.66 2.21 1.03
CA ALA A 347 -23.30 2.88 2.26
C ALA A 347 -23.56 4.40 2.14
N PRO A 348 -23.91 5.08 3.24
CA PRO A 348 -24.12 6.53 3.21
C PRO A 348 -22.81 7.26 2.90
N ARG A 349 -22.91 8.51 2.41
CA ARG A 349 -21.75 9.29 1.90
C ARG A 349 -20.58 9.41 2.89
N TRP A 350 -20.87 9.48 4.18
CA TRP A 350 -19.85 9.58 5.24
C TRP A 350 -19.18 8.22 5.56
N CYS A 351 -19.72 7.11 5.07
CA CYS A 351 -19.21 5.75 5.20
C CYS A 351 -18.94 5.06 3.86
N SER A 352 -18.56 5.78 2.81
CA SER A 352 -18.28 5.16 1.51
C SER A 352 -17.18 4.09 1.55
N PHE A 353 -16.28 4.16 2.55
CA PHE A 353 -15.25 3.15 2.76
C PHE A 353 -15.82 1.77 3.13
N LEU A 354 -17.03 1.70 3.71
CA LEU A 354 -17.65 0.42 4.04
C LEU A 354 -17.94 -0.41 2.80
N ASP A 355 -18.33 0.22 1.69
CA ASP A 355 -18.61 -0.49 0.44
C ASP A 355 -17.33 -1.17 -0.06
N ASN A 356 -16.22 -0.44 -0.14
CA ASN A 356 -14.92 -0.99 -0.52
C ASN A 356 -14.48 -2.12 0.42
N LEU A 357 -14.64 -1.94 1.73
CA LEU A 357 -14.26 -2.96 2.70
C LEU A 357 -15.13 -4.22 2.54
N THR A 358 -16.43 -4.05 2.33
CA THR A 358 -17.31 -5.20 2.09
C THR A 358 -16.94 -5.90 0.79
N GLU A 359 -16.67 -5.16 -0.29
CA GLU A 359 -16.24 -5.71 -1.58
C GLU A 359 -14.91 -6.47 -1.45
N GLU A 360 -13.91 -5.92 -0.75
CA GLU A 360 -12.65 -6.61 -0.44
C GLU A 360 -12.87 -7.92 0.36
N LEU A 361 -13.86 -7.91 1.28
CA LEU A 361 -14.24 -9.08 2.06
C LEU A 361 -15.05 -10.09 1.25
N GLU A 362 -15.78 -9.64 0.22
CA GLU A 362 -16.50 -10.49 -0.73
C GLU A 362 -15.54 -11.14 -1.73
N GLU A 363 -14.48 -10.43 -2.14
CA GLU A 363 -13.40 -10.95 -2.99
C GLU A 363 -12.53 -11.97 -2.23
N ASN A 364 -12.33 -11.78 -0.93
CA ASN A 364 -11.53 -12.67 -0.07
C ASN A 364 -12.38 -13.37 1.01
N PRO A 365 -13.28 -14.29 0.66
CA PRO A 365 -14.09 -15.04 1.63
C PRO A 365 -13.26 -16.05 2.44
N GLU A 366 -12.11 -16.46 1.91
CA GLU A 366 -11.12 -17.23 2.65
C GLU A 366 -10.26 -16.27 3.47
N SER A 367 -10.73 -15.90 4.66
CA SER A 367 -9.80 -15.43 5.69
C SER A 367 -8.83 -16.58 5.94
N THR A 368 -7.65 -16.50 5.35
CA THR A 368 -6.55 -17.43 5.50
C THR A 368 -6.17 -17.48 6.97
N ILE A 369 -6.76 -18.44 7.70
CA ILE A 369 -6.45 -18.80 9.10
C ILE A 369 -4.94 -19.11 9.28
N TYR A 370 -4.18 -19.15 8.19
CA TYR A 370 -2.76 -19.44 8.11
C TYR A 370 -1.88 -18.25 7.69
N ASP A 371 -2.37 -17.00 7.65
CA ASP A 371 -1.53 -15.84 7.30
C ASP A 371 -0.30 -15.68 8.20
N ASP A 372 -0.44 -16.02 9.48
CA ASP A 372 0.66 -15.97 10.46
C ASP A 372 1.49 -17.26 10.49
N TYR A 373 1.15 -18.28 9.69
CA TYR A 373 1.82 -19.57 9.64
C TYR A 373 2.58 -19.77 8.33
N LYS A 374 3.88 -20.00 8.42
CA LYS A 374 4.69 -20.41 7.29
C LYS A 374 4.66 -21.93 7.14
N PHE A 375 4.33 -22.42 5.96
CA PHE A 375 4.52 -23.82 5.59
C PHE A 375 6.02 -24.11 5.46
N VAL A 376 6.50 -25.10 6.22
CA VAL A 376 7.89 -25.54 6.27
C VAL A 376 7.93 -27.03 5.94
N THR A 377 8.69 -27.40 4.90
CA THR A 377 8.86 -28.81 4.55
C THR A 377 9.74 -29.50 5.58
N ARG A 378 9.69 -30.83 5.66
CA ARG A 378 10.57 -31.60 6.56
C ARG A 378 12.06 -31.31 6.32
N LYS A 379 12.45 -31.10 5.06
CA LYS A 379 13.82 -30.72 4.66
C LYS A 379 14.22 -29.34 5.17
N ASP A 380 13.31 -28.37 5.12
CA ASP A 380 13.56 -27.03 5.64
C ASP A 380 13.66 -27.03 7.17
N LEU A 381 12.89 -27.90 7.83
CA LEU A 381 12.91 -28.07 9.27
C LEU A 381 14.22 -28.73 9.76
N GLU A 382 14.76 -29.66 8.96
CA GLU A 382 16.09 -30.26 9.13
C GLU A 382 17.20 -29.23 8.93
N ASN A 383 17.12 -28.42 7.87
CA ASN A 383 18.09 -27.33 7.61
C ASN A 383 18.10 -26.27 8.70
N LEU A 384 16.97 -26.04 9.38
CA LEU A 384 16.84 -25.12 10.51
C LEU A 384 17.18 -25.76 11.86
N GLY A 385 17.50 -27.06 11.90
CA GLY A 385 17.85 -27.78 13.13
C GLY A 385 16.67 -27.98 14.10
N LEU A 386 15.42 -27.94 13.61
CA LEU A 386 14.21 -27.99 14.44
C LEU A 386 13.52 -29.37 14.46
N THR A 387 14.20 -30.44 14.06
CA THR A 387 13.63 -31.80 13.99
C THR A 387 13.04 -32.28 15.32
N HIS A 388 13.60 -31.81 16.43
CA HIS A 388 13.13 -32.12 17.79
C HIS A 388 11.75 -31.53 18.13
N LEU A 389 11.25 -30.56 17.37
CA LEU A 389 9.93 -29.95 17.59
C LEU A 389 8.79 -30.71 16.89
N ILE A 390 9.09 -31.75 16.11
CA ILE A 390 8.09 -32.59 15.45
C ILE A 390 7.27 -33.31 16.54
N GLY A 391 5.96 -33.07 16.55
CA GLY A 391 5.03 -33.61 17.57
C GLY A 391 4.70 -32.64 18.72
N SER A 392 5.37 -31.49 18.79
CA SER A 392 5.00 -30.41 19.72
C SER A 392 3.85 -29.55 19.15
N PRO A 393 3.03 -28.89 19.99
CA PRO A 393 1.95 -28.00 19.54
C PRO A 393 2.44 -26.75 18.78
N LEU A 394 3.76 -26.51 18.71
CA LEU A 394 4.37 -25.39 17.98
C LEU A 394 4.49 -25.65 16.47
N LEU A 395 4.42 -26.92 16.04
CA LEU A 395 4.44 -27.32 14.65
C LEU A 395 3.16 -28.10 14.33
N ARG A 396 2.29 -27.52 13.51
CA ARG A 396 1.06 -28.19 13.08
C ARG A 396 1.35 -29.00 11.82
N ALA A 397 1.27 -30.33 11.92
CA ALA A 397 1.44 -31.19 10.76
C ALA A 397 0.35 -30.93 9.71
N TYR A 398 0.74 -30.79 8.45
CA TYR A 398 -0.18 -30.65 7.34
C TYR A 398 0.39 -31.28 6.07
N MET A 399 -0.34 -32.24 5.52
CA MET A 399 0.03 -33.03 4.33
C MET A 399 1.43 -33.64 4.41
N HIS A 400 2.44 -32.93 3.89
CA HIS A 400 3.84 -33.36 3.77
C HIS A 400 4.84 -32.39 4.44
N GLY A 401 4.35 -31.48 5.28
CA GLY A 401 5.16 -30.52 6.00
C GLY A 401 4.52 -30.09 7.31
N PHE A 402 5.00 -28.97 7.83
CA PHE A 402 4.56 -28.41 9.10
C PHE A 402 4.26 -26.93 8.92
N PHE A 403 3.13 -26.47 9.45
CA PHE A 403 2.88 -25.05 9.66
C PHE A 403 3.58 -24.62 10.95
N MET A 404 4.43 -23.59 10.83
CA MET A 404 5.13 -22.97 11.94
C MET A 404 4.78 -21.48 11.96
N ASP A 405 4.56 -20.92 13.14
CA ASP A 405 4.36 -19.48 13.31
C ASP A 405 5.50 -18.67 12.66
N ILE A 406 5.14 -17.65 11.89
CA ILE A 406 6.07 -16.84 11.09
C ILE A 406 7.13 -16.15 11.97
N ARG A 407 6.73 -15.76 13.19
CA ARG A 407 7.63 -15.17 14.19
C ARG A 407 8.70 -16.15 14.68
N LEU A 408 8.32 -17.41 14.89
CA LEU A 408 9.23 -18.49 15.27
C LEU A 408 10.17 -18.82 14.12
N TYR A 409 9.63 -18.95 12.90
CA TYR A 409 10.42 -19.17 11.70
C TYR A 409 11.48 -18.07 11.49
N HIS A 410 11.12 -16.79 11.65
CA HIS A 410 12.09 -15.70 11.50
C HIS A 410 13.18 -15.72 12.57
N LYS A 411 12.84 -15.97 13.84
CA LYS A 411 13.83 -16.08 14.92
C LYS A 411 14.82 -17.22 14.64
N VAL A 412 14.31 -18.39 14.25
CA VAL A 412 15.17 -19.54 13.95
C VAL A 412 16.00 -19.28 12.70
N LYS A 413 15.43 -18.70 11.64
CA LYS A 413 16.18 -18.35 10.44
C LYS A 413 17.29 -17.34 10.70
N THR A 414 17.07 -16.37 11.59
CA THR A 414 18.11 -15.41 12.00
C THR A 414 19.23 -16.05 12.83
N MET A 415 18.90 -17.07 13.63
CA MET A 415 19.91 -17.82 14.40
C MET A 415 20.67 -18.81 13.52
N ALA A 416 19.99 -19.47 12.59
CA ALA A 416 20.57 -20.48 11.71
C ALA A 416 21.55 -19.89 10.68
N ASN A 417 21.25 -18.70 10.13
CA ASN A 417 22.09 -18.06 9.11
C ASN A 417 22.61 -16.66 9.51
N PRO A 418 23.62 -16.55 10.40
CA PRO A 418 24.23 -15.27 10.77
C PRO A 418 24.93 -14.53 9.61
N PHE A 419 25.34 -15.26 8.56
CA PHE A 419 26.13 -14.73 7.42
C PHE A 419 25.30 -14.31 6.21
N ALA A 420 23.97 -14.45 6.25
CA ALA A 420 23.09 -14.19 5.09
C ALA A 420 23.22 -12.75 4.54
N TYR A 421 23.54 -11.78 5.40
CA TYR A 421 23.76 -10.39 4.96
C TYR A 421 25.09 -10.21 4.19
N GLU A 422 26.12 -10.96 4.56
CA GLU A 422 27.43 -10.91 3.89
C GLU A 422 27.41 -11.65 2.55
N GLU A 423 26.72 -12.79 2.47
CA GLU A 423 26.51 -13.52 1.22
C GLU A 423 25.64 -12.72 0.25
N TYR A 424 24.53 -12.14 0.72
CA TYR A 424 23.68 -11.27 -0.09
C TYR A 424 24.46 -10.06 -0.63
N ARG A 425 25.37 -9.50 0.18
CA ARG A 425 26.25 -8.40 -0.24
C ARG A 425 27.27 -8.85 -1.29
N LYS A 426 27.89 -10.03 -1.12
CA LYS A 426 28.84 -10.61 -2.10
C LYS A 426 28.17 -10.90 -3.43
N ASP A 427 26.96 -11.43 -3.43
CA ASP A 427 26.22 -11.74 -4.66
C ASP A 427 25.75 -10.47 -5.38
N ARG A 428 25.31 -9.45 -4.64
CA ARG A 428 25.00 -8.13 -5.21
C ARG A 428 26.23 -7.44 -5.81
N ILE A 429 27.41 -7.66 -5.23
CA ILE A 429 28.68 -7.16 -5.77
C ILE A 429 29.05 -7.93 -7.05
N ARG A 430 28.91 -9.26 -7.07
CA ARG A 430 29.15 -10.09 -8.27
C ARG A 430 28.23 -9.73 -9.42
N GLN A 431 26.93 -9.55 -9.17
CA GLN A 431 25.97 -9.14 -10.20
C GLN A 431 26.34 -7.78 -10.83
N LYS A 432 26.78 -6.80 -10.03
CA LYS A 432 27.27 -5.52 -10.54
C LYS A 432 28.59 -5.64 -11.32
N ILE A 433 29.45 -6.59 -10.94
CA ILE A 433 30.68 -6.89 -11.68
C ILE A 433 30.34 -7.54 -13.02
N GLU A 434 29.35 -8.42 -13.08
CA GLU A 434 28.91 -9.05 -14.34
C GLU A 434 28.19 -8.07 -15.27
N GLU A 435 27.34 -7.20 -14.74
CA GLU A 435 26.72 -6.11 -15.51
C GLU A 435 27.76 -5.14 -16.09
N SER A 436 28.83 -4.85 -15.34
CA SER A 436 29.94 -4.02 -15.85
C SER A 436 30.87 -4.77 -16.83
N ARG A 437 30.98 -6.10 -16.72
CA ARG A 437 31.70 -6.94 -17.69
C ARG A 437 30.94 -7.10 -19.02
N ALA A 438 29.61 -7.08 -19.01
CA ALA A 438 28.80 -7.16 -20.23
C ALA A 438 28.97 -5.95 -21.17
N GLN A 439 29.52 -4.83 -20.70
CA GLN A 439 29.83 -3.65 -21.51
C GLN A 439 31.24 -3.68 -22.16
N ARG A 440 32.05 -4.72 -21.89
CA ARG A 440 33.34 -4.94 -22.56
C ARG A 440 33.16 -6.00 -23.66
N VAL A 441 33.57 -5.62 -24.88
CA VAL A 441 33.39 -6.33 -26.15
C VAL A 441 33.46 -7.86 -26.02
N GLN A 442 32.35 -8.55 -26.28
CA GLN A 442 32.39 -9.98 -26.62
C GLN A 442 33.09 -10.10 -27.98
N LEU A 443 34.35 -10.54 -27.97
CA LEU A 443 35.10 -10.88 -29.17
C LEU A 443 34.36 -12.00 -29.92
N LYS A 444 33.76 -11.66 -31.07
CA LYS A 444 33.16 -12.64 -31.98
C LYS A 444 34.27 -13.20 -32.88
N LYS A 445 34.49 -14.50 -32.84
CA LYS A 445 35.50 -15.20 -33.65
C LYS A 445 35.29 -14.92 -35.15
N LEU A 446 36.32 -14.40 -35.82
CA LEU A 446 36.34 -14.20 -37.27
C LEU A 446 36.56 -15.54 -38.00
N PRO A 447 36.00 -15.74 -39.21
CA PRO A 447 36.22 -16.95 -40.02
C PRO A 447 37.66 -17.04 -40.57
N LYS A 448 38.11 -18.27 -40.88
CA LYS A 448 39.49 -18.56 -41.29
C LYS A 448 39.80 -18.16 -42.74
N VAL A 449 38.82 -18.20 -43.65
CA VAL A 449 39.00 -17.89 -45.08
C VAL A 449 38.35 -16.53 -45.40
N ASN A 450 39.01 -15.72 -46.25
CA ASN A 450 38.55 -14.37 -46.65
C ASN A 450 38.33 -13.39 -45.47
N LYS A 451 39.29 -13.31 -44.54
CA LYS A 451 39.29 -12.40 -43.37
C LYS A 451 39.00 -10.95 -43.74
N ASP A 452 39.61 -10.47 -44.82
CA ASP A 452 39.49 -9.06 -45.26
C ASP A 452 38.10 -8.74 -45.84
N LEU A 453 37.42 -9.73 -46.42
CA LEU A 453 36.07 -9.58 -46.94
C LEU A 453 35.04 -9.64 -45.80
N ALA A 454 35.24 -10.51 -44.81
CA ALA A 454 34.42 -10.55 -43.59
C ALA A 454 34.52 -9.23 -42.81
N MET A 455 35.72 -8.66 -42.69
CA MET A 455 35.94 -7.35 -42.04
C MET A 455 35.28 -6.20 -42.81
N LYS A 456 35.36 -6.20 -44.15
CA LYS A 456 34.63 -5.21 -44.98
C LYS A 456 33.12 -5.29 -44.77
N LEU A 457 32.55 -6.50 -44.72
CA LEU A 457 31.11 -6.70 -44.49
C LEU A 457 30.69 -6.30 -43.07
N MET A 458 31.55 -6.52 -42.06
CA MET A 458 31.30 -6.06 -40.70
C MET A 458 31.33 -4.53 -40.62
N GLU A 459 32.37 -3.87 -41.15
CA GLU A 459 32.46 -2.41 -41.19
C GLU A 459 31.28 -1.79 -41.97
N GLU A 460 30.89 -2.39 -43.10
CA GLU A 460 29.76 -1.93 -43.89
C GLU A 460 28.41 -2.17 -43.18
N SER A 461 28.28 -3.27 -42.42
CA SER A 461 27.10 -3.53 -41.57
C SER A 461 26.99 -2.50 -40.43
N GLU A 462 28.10 -2.12 -39.80
CA GLU A 462 28.18 -1.10 -38.74
C GLU A 462 27.93 0.32 -39.27
N LEU A 463 28.41 0.62 -40.47
CA LEU A 463 28.12 1.88 -41.17
C LEU A 463 26.66 1.94 -41.65
N SER A 464 26.09 0.81 -42.10
CA SER A 464 24.70 0.71 -42.54
C SER A 464 23.71 0.86 -41.39
N THR A 465 24.01 0.33 -40.20
CA THR A 465 23.15 0.48 -39.00
C THR A 465 23.05 1.93 -38.52
N LYS A 466 24.08 2.76 -38.75
CA LYS A 466 24.02 4.22 -38.49
C LYS A 466 23.25 5.01 -39.56
N LYS A 467 23.15 4.53 -40.81
CA LYS A 467 22.38 5.18 -41.91
C LYS A 467 20.95 4.63 -42.12
N LYS A 468 20.59 3.49 -41.53
CA LYS A 468 19.28 2.80 -41.61
C LYS A 468 18.12 3.48 -40.83
N LYS A 469 17.98 4.81 -40.90
CA LYS A 469 16.73 5.50 -40.53
C LYS A 469 15.93 6.08 -41.70
N LYS A 470 16.42 5.99 -42.95
CA LYS A 470 15.64 6.34 -44.15
C LYS A 470 15.99 5.43 -45.33
N LYS A 471 14.95 4.76 -45.86
CA LYS A 471 14.89 3.86 -47.03
C LYS A 471 15.37 2.42 -46.82
N GLY A 472 14.42 1.49 -46.95
CA GLY A 472 14.62 0.05 -46.88
C GLY A 472 15.12 -0.52 -48.20
N ASN A 473 16.26 -1.22 -48.12
CA ASN A 473 16.54 -2.43 -48.87
C ASN A 473 17.62 -3.17 -48.09
N ALA A 474 17.22 -4.24 -47.39
CA ALA A 474 18.11 -5.08 -46.63
C ALA A 474 18.70 -6.13 -47.57
N VAL A 475 19.90 -5.89 -48.09
CA VAL A 475 20.81 -7.00 -48.36
C VAL A 475 21.13 -7.57 -46.97
N ALA A 476 20.52 -8.70 -46.64
CA ALA A 476 20.68 -9.35 -45.35
C ALA A 476 22.18 -9.60 -45.08
N ASN A 477 22.58 -9.53 -43.81
CA ASN A 477 23.95 -9.79 -43.37
C ASN A 477 24.47 -11.12 -43.96
N LEU A 478 25.27 -11.03 -45.02
CA LEU A 478 25.82 -12.19 -45.74
C LEU A 478 26.68 -13.09 -44.84
N LEU A 479 27.18 -12.54 -43.73
CA LEU A 479 27.95 -13.27 -42.73
C LEU A 479 27.09 -14.22 -41.86
N THR A 480 25.79 -13.97 -41.76
CA THR A 480 24.84 -14.78 -40.97
C THR A 480 23.92 -15.64 -41.84
N ASP A 481 24.00 -15.52 -43.17
CA ASP A 481 23.19 -16.31 -44.11
C ASP A 481 23.88 -17.65 -44.37
N ASP A 482 23.24 -18.74 -43.97
CA ASP A 482 23.77 -20.11 -44.09
C ASP A 482 24.13 -20.49 -45.54
N ARG A 483 23.53 -19.83 -46.54
CA ARG A 483 23.83 -20.08 -47.97
C ARG A 483 25.23 -19.61 -48.38
N PHE A 484 25.80 -18.62 -47.70
CA PHE A 484 27.12 -18.05 -48.01
C PHE A 484 28.22 -18.50 -47.05
N LYS A 485 27.90 -19.39 -46.11
CA LYS A 485 28.87 -19.99 -45.17
C LYS A 485 30.02 -20.70 -45.90
N VAL A 486 29.73 -21.32 -47.04
CA VAL A 486 30.70 -22.01 -47.90
C VAL A 486 31.81 -21.06 -48.40
N MET A 487 31.52 -19.77 -48.63
CA MET A 487 32.49 -18.77 -49.10
C MET A 487 33.54 -18.40 -48.04
N PHE A 488 33.24 -18.64 -46.76
CA PHE A 488 34.11 -18.30 -45.62
C PHE A 488 34.79 -19.52 -44.97
N GLU A 489 34.49 -20.73 -45.44
CA GLU A 489 35.06 -21.99 -44.95
C GLU A 489 35.93 -22.70 -46.01
N ASN A 490 35.58 -22.62 -47.30
CA ASN A 490 36.32 -23.32 -48.37
C ASN A 490 37.50 -22.48 -48.92
N PRO A 491 38.72 -23.04 -48.98
CA PRO A 491 39.91 -22.35 -49.49
C PRO A 491 39.86 -22.04 -50.99
N ASP A 492 39.09 -22.80 -51.77
CA ASP A 492 38.94 -22.58 -53.22
C ASP A 492 38.25 -21.26 -53.57
N TYR A 493 37.52 -20.65 -52.62
CA TYR A 493 36.89 -19.34 -52.76
C TYR A 493 37.78 -18.20 -52.23
N GLN A 494 39.05 -18.48 -51.92
CA GLN A 494 40.01 -17.47 -51.50
C GLN A 494 40.27 -16.49 -52.65
N VAL A 495 40.10 -15.20 -52.37
CA VAL A 495 40.35 -14.17 -53.37
C VAL A 495 41.86 -13.97 -53.54
N ASP A 496 42.39 -14.40 -54.69
CA ASP A 496 43.81 -14.24 -55.02
C ASP A 496 44.12 -12.82 -55.49
N GLU A 497 44.71 -12.02 -54.60
CA GLU A 497 45.16 -10.64 -54.87
C GLU A 497 46.22 -10.54 -55.98
N ARG A 498 46.84 -11.68 -56.35
CA ARG A 498 47.89 -11.77 -57.37
C ARG A 498 47.37 -12.00 -58.78
N SER A 499 46.08 -12.32 -58.95
CA SER A 499 45.47 -12.53 -60.26
C SER A 499 45.40 -11.21 -61.06
N GLU A 500 45.67 -11.28 -62.36
CA GLU A 500 45.69 -10.11 -63.25
C GLU A 500 44.29 -9.46 -63.33
N GLU A 501 43.24 -10.27 -63.33
CA GLU A 501 41.84 -9.84 -63.37
C GLU A 501 41.46 -9.01 -62.14
N PHE A 502 41.89 -9.43 -60.94
CA PHE A 502 41.62 -8.72 -59.68
C PHE A 502 42.36 -7.38 -59.58
N ARG A 503 43.62 -7.33 -60.04
CA ARG A 503 44.43 -6.10 -60.06
C ARG A 503 43.89 -5.06 -61.05
N LEU A 504 43.35 -5.51 -62.19
CA LEU A 504 42.79 -4.63 -63.22
C LEU A 504 41.39 -4.08 -62.85
N LEU A 505 40.57 -4.87 -62.15
CA LEU A 505 39.20 -4.48 -61.75
C LEU A 505 39.16 -3.53 -60.54
N ASN A 506 40.15 -3.58 -59.63
CA ASN A 506 40.15 -2.82 -58.37
C ASN A 506 41.37 -1.90 -58.16
N PRO A 507 41.60 -0.89 -59.03
CA PRO A 507 42.78 -0.02 -58.95
C PRO A 507 42.77 1.03 -57.81
N ILE A 508 41.70 1.17 -57.01
CA ILE A 508 41.60 2.17 -55.90
C ILE A 508 41.88 1.52 -54.51
N VAL A 509 42.06 0.20 -54.44
CA VAL A 509 42.06 -0.54 -53.17
C VAL A 509 43.43 -0.56 -52.47
N SER A 510 44.53 -0.16 -53.12
CA SER A 510 45.88 -0.17 -52.54
C SER A 510 46.00 0.73 -51.30
N LYS A 511 45.58 2.01 -51.41
CA LYS A 511 45.69 3.00 -50.31
C LYS A 511 44.76 2.71 -49.13
N VAL A 512 43.59 2.10 -49.39
CA VAL A 512 42.64 1.68 -48.34
C VAL A 512 43.04 0.33 -47.72
N GLY A 513 43.70 -0.54 -48.50
CA GLY A 513 44.25 -1.82 -48.06
C GLY A 513 45.46 -1.67 -47.14
N GLU A 514 46.34 -0.70 -47.38
CA GLU A 514 47.50 -0.41 -46.52
C GLU A 514 47.08 0.04 -45.11
N LYS A 515 46.11 0.96 -45.02
CA LYS A 515 45.52 1.38 -43.73
C LYS A 515 44.82 0.23 -42.98
N ARG A 516 44.23 -0.73 -43.70
CA ARG A 516 43.61 -1.94 -43.10
C ARG A 516 44.65 -2.99 -42.69
N ARG A 517 45.71 -3.20 -43.47
CA ARG A 517 46.83 -4.09 -43.12
C ARG A 517 47.56 -3.62 -41.86
N GLN A 518 47.74 -2.31 -41.68
CA GLN A 518 48.31 -1.74 -40.45
C GLN A 518 47.43 -1.99 -39.20
N LYS A 519 46.10 -1.94 -39.36
CA LYS A 519 45.17 -2.29 -38.27
C LYS A 519 45.17 -3.80 -37.98
N LEU A 520 45.26 -4.64 -39.01
CA LEU A 520 45.37 -6.10 -38.86
C LEU A 520 46.66 -6.51 -38.15
N SER A 521 47.80 -5.87 -38.46
CA SER A 521 49.07 -6.15 -37.75
C SER A 521 49.02 -5.77 -36.27
N GLN A 522 48.30 -4.69 -35.91
CA GLN A 522 48.12 -4.31 -34.50
C GLN A 522 47.23 -5.27 -33.71
N ILE A 523 46.21 -5.86 -34.37
CA ILE A 523 45.31 -6.83 -33.73
C ILE A 523 45.99 -8.19 -33.57
N VAL A 524 46.74 -8.65 -34.58
CA VAL A 524 47.51 -9.90 -34.49
C VAL A 524 48.61 -9.80 -33.44
N GLN A 525 49.29 -8.64 -33.32
CA GLN A 525 50.25 -8.39 -32.24
C GLN A 525 49.61 -8.38 -30.83
N GLN A 526 48.32 -8.05 -30.72
CA GLN A 526 47.59 -8.15 -29.45
C GLN A 526 47.09 -9.57 -29.14
N GLU A 527 46.85 -10.40 -30.17
CA GLU A 527 46.49 -11.81 -29.99
C GLU A 527 47.72 -12.68 -29.68
N GLU A 528 48.90 -12.39 -30.25
CA GLU A 528 50.14 -13.13 -29.98
C GLU A 528 50.77 -12.80 -28.60
N GLN A 529 50.36 -11.71 -27.95
CA GLN A 529 50.83 -11.30 -26.62
C GLN A 529 50.00 -11.86 -25.45
N GLN A 530 49.01 -12.74 -25.70
CA GLN A 530 48.14 -13.30 -24.66
C GLN A 530 48.49 -14.75 -24.23
N ASP A 531 49.48 -15.40 -24.84
CA ASP A 531 49.85 -16.79 -24.53
C ASP A 531 51.16 -16.95 -23.71
N GLU A 532 51.77 -15.86 -23.22
CA GLU A 532 52.89 -15.92 -22.25
C GLU A 532 52.59 -15.04 -21.00
N GLU A 533 53.07 -15.49 -19.85
CA GLU A 533 52.60 -15.27 -18.47
C GLU A 533 52.51 -13.83 -17.90
N GLU A 534 51.92 -13.80 -16.70
CA GLU A 534 51.62 -12.74 -15.72
C GLU A 534 52.74 -11.71 -15.41
N GLU A 535 52.32 -10.57 -14.81
CA GLU A 535 53.10 -9.42 -14.28
C GLU A 535 53.73 -8.49 -15.36
N GLU A 536 53.59 -7.17 -15.41
CA GLU A 536 53.28 -6.10 -14.44
C GLU A 536 52.93 -4.78 -15.19
N VAL A 537 52.24 -3.86 -14.50
CA VAL A 537 52.45 -2.39 -14.40
C VAL A 537 52.43 -1.44 -15.65
N GLU A 538 51.48 -0.50 -15.54
CA GLU A 538 51.40 0.92 -15.97
C GLU A 538 52.00 1.45 -17.30
N GLY A 539 51.13 2.12 -18.06
CA GLY A 539 51.22 3.57 -18.23
C GLY A 539 52.17 4.11 -19.31
N ARG A 540 51.62 4.40 -20.49
CA ARG A 540 52.16 5.46 -21.37
C ARG A 540 51.04 6.09 -22.18
N GLY A 541 50.85 7.41 -22.00
CA GLY A 541 49.97 8.21 -22.84
C GLY A 541 50.65 8.49 -24.19
N SER A 542 49.91 8.34 -25.28
CA SER A 542 50.34 8.82 -26.59
C SER A 542 49.65 10.13 -26.88
N SER A 543 50.48 11.14 -27.18
CA SER A 543 50.13 12.50 -27.55
C SER A 543 49.44 12.56 -28.92
N GLU A 544 48.74 13.68 -29.10
CA GLU A 544 48.16 14.22 -30.33
C GLU A 544 49.19 14.31 -31.47
N GLU A 545 48.76 14.06 -32.70
CA GLU A 545 49.22 14.81 -33.87
C GLU A 545 48.05 15.03 -34.84
N GLU A 546 47.83 16.29 -35.18
CA GLU A 546 46.97 16.77 -36.27
C GLU A 546 47.67 16.52 -37.61
N GLU A 547 46.93 16.17 -38.67
CA GLU A 547 47.43 16.47 -40.01
C GLU A 547 46.33 16.82 -41.02
N SER A 548 46.66 17.92 -41.70
CA SER A 548 46.01 18.60 -42.81
C SER A 548 45.75 17.69 -44.02
N SER A 549 44.67 17.96 -44.76
CA SER A 549 44.40 17.32 -46.05
C SER A 549 44.05 18.41 -47.05
N ASP A 550 44.98 18.67 -47.97
CA ASP A 550 44.76 19.46 -49.17
C ASP A 550 44.73 18.56 -50.42
N ASP A 551 44.07 19.09 -51.43
CA ASP A 551 43.44 18.52 -52.63
C ASP A 551 44.43 18.05 -53.74
N ASP A 552 44.13 16.96 -54.47
CA ASP A 552 44.58 16.79 -55.88
C ASP A 552 44.01 15.54 -56.61
N ASP A 553 43.14 15.79 -57.59
CA ASP A 553 42.15 14.85 -58.16
C ASP A 553 42.58 14.09 -59.46
N LYS A 554 43.87 13.77 -59.68
CA LYS A 554 44.34 13.16 -60.96
C LYS A 554 45.30 11.96 -60.88
N SER A 555 45.49 11.33 -59.72
CA SER A 555 46.50 10.27 -59.53
C SER A 555 46.21 8.90 -60.18
N TRP A 556 44.94 8.55 -60.43
CA TRP A 556 44.55 7.19 -60.82
C TRP A 556 45.00 6.75 -62.24
N VAL A 557 45.09 7.69 -63.18
CA VAL A 557 45.46 7.39 -64.58
C VAL A 557 46.93 7.00 -64.72
N GLN A 558 47.80 7.53 -63.85
CA GLN A 558 49.23 7.18 -63.82
C GLN A 558 49.45 5.78 -63.24
N GLU A 559 48.74 5.44 -62.15
CA GLU A 559 48.84 4.13 -61.48
C GLU A 559 48.38 2.96 -62.39
N VAL A 560 47.32 3.13 -63.18
CA VAL A 560 46.86 2.11 -64.15
C VAL A 560 47.91 1.87 -65.26
N ARG A 561 48.63 2.91 -65.66
CA ARG A 561 49.68 2.84 -66.68
C ARG A 561 50.91 2.10 -66.17
N GLU A 562 51.27 2.30 -64.90
CA GLU A 562 52.37 1.62 -64.24
C GLU A 562 52.07 0.14 -63.98
N GLN A 563 50.85 -0.21 -63.53
CA GLN A 563 50.47 -1.61 -63.37
C GLN A 563 50.50 -2.39 -64.69
N ARG A 564 50.03 -1.80 -65.80
CA ARG A 564 50.15 -2.42 -67.14
C ARG A 564 51.61 -2.56 -67.60
N ARG A 565 52.50 -1.67 -67.17
CA ARG A 565 53.95 -1.74 -67.45
C ARG A 565 54.61 -2.86 -66.65
N LEU A 566 54.24 -3.01 -65.38
CA LEU A 566 54.70 -4.07 -64.48
C LEU A 566 54.28 -5.46 -64.97
N ILE A 567 53.02 -5.66 -65.39
CA ILE A 567 52.55 -6.94 -65.93
C ILE A 567 53.37 -7.36 -67.18
N ARG A 568 53.62 -6.43 -68.12
CA ARG A 568 54.46 -6.72 -69.30
C ARG A 568 55.93 -6.98 -68.96
N ALA A 569 56.45 -6.43 -67.87
CA ALA A 569 57.81 -6.69 -67.42
C ALA A 569 57.92 -8.07 -66.76
N GLU A 570 56.94 -8.46 -65.95
CA GLU A 570 56.86 -9.75 -65.28
C GLU A 570 56.71 -10.91 -66.30
N GLU A 571 55.95 -10.70 -67.38
CA GLU A 571 55.79 -11.66 -68.49
C GLU A 571 57.11 -11.88 -69.27
N ARG A 572 57.92 -10.81 -69.44
CA ARG A 572 59.26 -10.89 -70.03
C ARG A 572 60.28 -11.60 -69.13
N GLU A 573 60.18 -11.43 -67.81
CA GLU A 573 61.06 -12.13 -66.86
C GLU A 573 60.70 -13.62 -66.72
N ARG A 574 59.42 -13.99 -66.75
CA ARG A 574 58.99 -15.40 -66.74
C ARG A 574 59.48 -16.17 -67.96
N THR A 575 59.40 -15.57 -69.14
CA THR A 575 59.92 -16.18 -70.39
C THR A 575 61.45 -16.30 -70.39
N PHE A 576 62.16 -15.35 -69.76
CA PHE A 576 63.61 -15.40 -69.58
C PHE A 576 64.04 -16.51 -68.59
N ASN A 577 63.35 -16.65 -67.45
CA ASN A 577 63.66 -17.66 -66.44
C ASN A 577 63.35 -19.10 -66.90
N GLN A 578 62.26 -19.33 -67.63
CA GLN A 578 61.98 -20.66 -68.24
C GLN A 578 63.07 -21.11 -69.22
N ARG A 579 63.71 -20.18 -69.94
CA ARG A 579 64.86 -20.46 -70.82
C ARG A 579 66.12 -20.81 -70.05
N LYS A 580 66.27 -20.30 -68.82
CA LYS A 580 67.42 -20.53 -67.94
C LYS A 580 67.31 -21.87 -67.20
N GLU A 581 66.11 -22.25 -66.76
CA GLU A 581 65.85 -23.54 -66.07
C GLU A 581 65.99 -24.76 -67.00
N ARG A 582 65.51 -24.68 -68.25
CA ARG A 582 65.77 -25.74 -69.26
C ARG A 582 67.27 -25.98 -69.48
N ARG A 583 68.09 -24.93 -69.37
CA ARG A 583 69.54 -24.97 -69.54
C ARG A 583 70.29 -25.56 -68.33
N GLN A 584 69.65 -25.63 -67.17
CA GLN A 584 70.18 -26.23 -65.94
C GLN A 584 69.76 -27.69 -65.78
N GLN A 585 68.56 -28.07 -66.24
CA GLN A 585 68.09 -29.47 -66.22
C GLN A 585 68.87 -30.42 -67.14
N ASP A 586 69.40 -29.93 -68.26
CA ASP A 586 70.31 -30.71 -69.14
C ASP A 586 71.70 -30.98 -68.50
N ARG A 587 72.01 -30.36 -67.35
CA ARG A 587 73.35 -30.36 -66.73
C ARG A 587 73.47 -31.21 -65.47
N GLU A 588 72.36 -31.71 -64.92
CA GLU A 588 72.32 -32.38 -63.59
C GLU A 588 71.93 -33.87 -63.62
N THR A 589 71.84 -34.51 -64.80
CA THR A 589 71.60 -35.97 -64.90
C THR A 589 72.91 -36.75 -65.02
N SER A 590 73.68 -36.86 -63.93
CA SER A 590 74.70 -37.93 -63.80
C SER A 590 74.94 -38.37 -62.34
N LEU A 591 74.67 -39.66 -62.09
CA LEU A 591 75.21 -40.54 -61.04
C LEU A 591 74.63 -40.43 -59.61
N GLN A 592 73.66 -41.32 -59.32
CA GLN A 592 73.30 -41.82 -57.99
C GLN A 592 73.81 -43.26 -57.83
N SER A 593 74.33 -43.63 -56.65
CA SER A 593 74.40 -45.03 -56.20
C SER A 593 74.42 -45.18 -54.66
N SER A 594 73.34 -45.78 -54.13
CA SER A 594 73.20 -46.79 -53.04
C SER A 594 73.65 -46.56 -51.56
N ASP A 595 72.66 -46.33 -50.67
CA ASP A 595 72.15 -47.14 -49.51
C ASP A 595 73.10 -47.83 -48.47
N PRO A 596 72.64 -48.25 -47.24
CA PRO A 596 72.05 -47.54 -46.07
C PRO A 596 72.60 -48.09 -44.67
N VAL A 597 71.92 -47.80 -43.52
CA VAL A 597 71.90 -48.53 -42.19
C VAL A 597 72.49 -47.84 -40.90
N ARG A 598 71.56 -47.40 -40.01
CA ARG A 598 71.34 -47.71 -38.55
C ARG A 598 72.40 -47.46 -37.42
N ASN A 599 71.89 -46.85 -36.34
CA ASN A 599 72.05 -47.13 -34.87
C ASN A 599 72.93 -46.23 -33.94
N ARG A 600 72.22 -45.57 -32.99
CA ARG A 600 72.30 -45.65 -31.50
C ARG A 600 73.41 -44.96 -30.64
N GLN A 601 72.91 -44.48 -29.46
CA GLN A 601 73.56 -44.16 -28.15
C GLN A 601 74.04 -42.69 -27.97
N GLN A 602 73.92 -42.00 -26.81
CA GLN A 602 73.44 -42.25 -25.43
C GLN A 602 73.37 -40.88 -24.67
N GLU A 603 72.52 -40.77 -23.62
CA GLU A 603 72.55 -39.75 -22.53
C GLU A 603 73.84 -39.90 -21.64
N PRO A 604 74.14 -39.19 -20.48
CA PRO A 604 73.30 -38.39 -19.55
C PRO A 604 73.96 -37.24 -18.68
N GLN A 605 73.15 -36.65 -17.78
CA GLN A 605 73.42 -36.09 -16.41
C GLN A 605 74.19 -34.77 -16.09
N ASN A 606 73.58 -34.03 -15.11
CA ASN A 606 74.12 -33.32 -13.93
C ASN A 606 74.23 -31.76 -13.84
N GLN A 607 73.51 -31.24 -12.83
CA GLN A 607 73.90 -30.32 -11.73
C GLN A 607 74.29 -28.83 -11.93
N SER A 608 73.52 -27.99 -11.20
CA SER A 608 73.89 -26.77 -10.43
C SER A 608 74.39 -25.50 -11.15
N GLN A 609 73.77 -24.34 -10.87
CA GLN A 609 74.29 -23.34 -9.93
C GLN A 609 73.42 -22.06 -9.89
N ASN A 610 73.28 -21.53 -8.69
CA ASN A 610 72.51 -20.36 -8.28
C ASN A 610 73.48 -19.17 -8.15
N GLN A 611 73.28 -18.07 -8.89
CA GLN A 611 73.90 -16.77 -8.61
C GLN A 611 72.95 -15.61 -8.98
N PRO A 612 72.59 -14.70 -8.05
CA PRO A 612 71.84 -13.49 -8.36
C PRO A 612 72.75 -12.36 -8.85
N ARG A 613 72.27 -11.58 -9.83
CA ARG A 613 72.93 -10.37 -10.34
C ARG A 613 72.67 -9.17 -9.42
N PHE A 614 73.75 -8.49 -9.03
CA PHE A 614 73.73 -7.22 -8.30
C PHE A 614 73.18 -6.08 -9.18
N TYR A 615 72.28 -5.26 -8.65
CA TYR A 615 72.01 -3.92 -9.17
C TYR A 615 72.68 -2.87 -8.30
N GLN A 616 73.48 -2.03 -8.95
CA GLN A 616 74.26 -0.95 -8.36
C GLN A 616 73.37 0.31 -8.26
N ILE A 617 73.23 0.87 -7.06
CA ILE A 617 72.51 2.14 -6.84
C ILE A 617 73.26 3.25 -7.58
N LYS A 618 72.57 4.00 -8.44
CA LYS A 618 73.14 5.18 -9.12
C LYS A 618 73.45 6.27 -8.08
N ALA A 619 74.65 6.84 -8.16
CA ALA A 619 75.07 7.92 -7.30
C ALA A 619 74.17 9.16 -7.52
N GLY A 620 73.48 9.60 -6.47
CA GLY A 620 72.69 10.85 -6.48
C GLY A 620 71.39 10.86 -5.66
N GLU A 621 70.92 9.72 -5.15
CA GLU A 621 69.70 9.68 -4.33
C GLU A 621 70.02 9.59 -2.83
N GLU A 622 69.71 10.67 -2.10
CA GLU A 622 69.80 10.70 -0.64
C GLU A 622 68.58 10.03 0.02
N PHE A 623 68.88 9.15 0.98
CA PHE A 623 67.94 8.42 1.82
C PHE A 623 67.18 9.37 2.77
N ARG A 624 65.96 9.80 2.40
CA ARG A 624 65.11 10.67 3.24
C ARG A 624 64.19 9.87 4.16
N SER A 625 64.72 9.30 5.25
CA SER A 625 63.88 8.54 6.21
C SER A 625 63.58 9.25 7.54
N PHE A 626 64.18 10.42 7.83
CA PHE A 626 63.97 11.10 9.13
C PHE A 626 63.22 12.45 9.08
N GLY A 627 62.88 12.97 7.89
CA GLY A 627 62.18 14.26 7.76
C GLY A 627 60.67 14.23 8.03
N ASP A 628 60.02 13.07 7.87
CA ASP A 628 58.55 12.98 7.90
C ASP A 628 57.93 12.93 9.31
N VAL A 629 58.72 12.52 10.30
CA VAL A 629 58.26 12.44 11.70
C VAL A 629 58.06 13.84 12.30
N ALA A 630 58.95 14.79 11.97
CA ALA A 630 58.85 16.19 12.39
C ALA A 630 57.69 16.95 11.73
N ARG A 631 57.37 16.61 10.47
CA ARG A 631 56.25 17.20 9.72
C ARG A 631 54.90 16.71 10.25
N LYS A 632 54.79 15.43 10.63
CA LYS A 632 53.57 14.85 11.25
C LYS A 632 53.29 15.42 12.65
N GLN A 633 54.31 15.63 13.49
CA GLN A 633 54.12 16.25 14.81
C GLN A 633 53.69 17.72 14.73
N LYS A 634 54.15 18.47 13.73
CA LYS A 634 53.68 19.85 13.47
C LYS A 634 52.23 19.87 12.97
N MET A 635 51.83 18.93 12.11
CA MET A 635 50.45 18.82 11.61
C MET A 635 49.44 18.41 12.70
N GLN A 636 49.86 17.65 13.73
CA GLN A 636 48.99 17.31 14.86
C GLN A 636 48.79 18.44 15.89
N LYS A 637 49.60 19.51 15.83
CA LYS A 637 49.52 20.66 16.74
C LYS A 637 48.75 21.87 16.20
N THR A 638 48.38 21.88 14.92
CA THR A 638 47.55 22.96 14.32
C THR A 638 46.06 22.72 14.56
N SER A 639 45.26 23.80 14.59
CA SER A 639 43.81 23.74 14.80
C SER A 639 43.09 23.07 13.62
N LEU A 640 41.91 22.52 13.89
CA LEU A 640 41.11 21.77 12.91
C LEU A 640 40.76 22.61 11.66
N GLU A 641 40.54 23.90 11.85
CA GLU A 641 40.18 24.85 10.80
C GLU A 641 41.34 25.11 9.83
N GLU A 642 42.57 25.19 10.34
CA GLU A 642 43.77 25.37 9.53
C GLU A 642 44.15 24.11 8.72
N ARG A 643 43.75 22.92 9.22
CA ARG A 643 43.91 21.65 8.47
C ARG A 643 42.94 21.56 7.29
N LEU A 644 41.69 21.99 7.49
CA LEU A 644 40.66 22.03 6.45
C LEU A 644 40.98 23.02 5.33
N GLN A 645 41.59 24.16 5.64
CA GLN A 645 42.04 25.12 4.63
C GLN A 645 43.20 24.56 3.78
N ARG A 646 44.16 23.83 4.38
CA ARG A 646 45.24 23.18 3.61
C ARG A 646 44.74 22.03 2.74
N GLU A 647 43.76 21.26 3.22
CA GLU A 647 43.13 20.18 2.46
C GLU A 647 42.27 20.69 1.30
N GLN A 648 41.73 21.92 1.39
CA GLN A 648 41.08 22.59 0.27
C GLN A 648 42.09 23.17 -0.74
N SER A 649 43.31 23.52 -0.31
CA SER A 649 44.38 24.00 -1.19
C SER A 649 45.07 22.88 -1.98
N SER A 650 45.06 21.64 -1.47
CA SER A 650 45.45 20.45 -2.23
C SER A 650 44.32 20.06 -3.19
N GLY A 651 44.34 20.63 -4.39
CA GLY A 651 43.35 20.32 -5.41
C GLY A 651 43.36 18.83 -5.81
N ARG A 652 42.16 18.29 -6.10
CA ARG A 652 41.80 17.06 -6.85
C ARG A 652 42.46 15.70 -6.54
N LEU A 653 43.65 15.63 -5.95
CA LEU A 653 44.36 14.40 -5.61
C LEU A 653 44.95 14.49 -4.20
N ASN A 654 44.44 13.66 -3.29
CA ASN A 654 45.02 13.50 -1.96
C ASN A 654 45.78 12.17 -1.91
N LEU A 655 47.10 12.26 -1.79
CA LEU A 655 48.03 11.15 -1.56
C LEU A 655 48.40 11.13 -0.08
N SER A 656 48.06 10.05 0.62
CA SER A 656 48.50 9.82 1.99
C SER A 656 49.47 8.64 2.05
N ASP A 657 50.70 8.92 2.44
CA ASP A 657 51.75 7.93 2.63
C ASP A 657 51.71 7.35 4.05
N THR A 658 51.36 6.07 4.15
CA THR A 658 51.46 5.29 5.39
C THR A 658 52.88 4.75 5.53
N ALA A 659 53.44 4.79 6.74
CA ALA A 659 54.87 4.62 7.01
C ALA A 659 55.45 3.23 6.70
N VAL A 660 54.65 2.30 6.19
CA VAL A 660 55.12 0.97 5.75
C VAL A 660 54.34 0.59 4.49
N GLY A 661 54.92 0.87 3.32
CA GLY A 661 54.62 0.23 2.04
C GLY A 661 53.23 0.39 1.41
N SER A 662 52.32 1.20 1.98
CA SER A 662 50.98 1.40 1.41
C SER A 662 50.69 2.86 1.14
N LYS A 663 50.37 3.18 -0.12
CA LYS A 663 49.92 4.49 -0.60
C LYS A 663 48.40 4.47 -0.78
N GLN A 664 47.70 5.43 -0.18
CA GLN A 664 46.27 5.64 -0.46
C GLN A 664 46.08 6.91 -1.28
N LEU A 665 45.34 6.77 -2.39
CA LEU A 665 44.93 7.83 -3.29
C LEU A 665 43.42 8.04 -3.18
N THR A 666 42.99 9.26 -2.88
CA THR A 666 41.57 9.65 -2.91
C THR A 666 41.34 10.73 -3.95
N PHE A 667 40.47 10.44 -4.93
CA PHE A 667 40.07 11.39 -5.97
C PHE A 667 38.69 11.97 -5.64
N THR A 668 38.53 13.28 -5.79
CA THR A 668 37.23 13.94 -5.64
C THR A 668 36.75 14.40 -7.02
N LEU A 669 35.65 13.80 -7.50
CA LEU A 669 35.06 14.14 -8.81
C LEU A 669 34.45 15.54 -8.79
N LYS A 670 34.57 16.27 -9.92
CA LYS A 670 33.91 17.58 -10.10
C LYS A 670 32.39 17.38 -10.06
N LYS A 671 31.73 17.98 -9.06
CA LYS A 671 30.26 18.11 -9.05
C LYS A 671 29.81 19.06 -10.16
N THR A 672 28.77 18.67 -10.90
CA THR A 672 28.10 19.51 -11.90
C THR A 672 27.52 20.78 -11.27
N GLU A 673 27.42 21.88 -12.02
CA GLU A 673 26.90 23.18 -11.54
C GLU A 673 25.51 23.06 -10.91
N ARG A 674 24.65 22.21 -11.45
CA ARG A 674 23.31 21.93 -10.94
C ARG A 674 23.30 21.33 -9.53
N GLN A 675 24.30 20.49 -9.21
CA GLN A 675 24.46 19.91 -7.86
C GLN A 675 25.05 20.93 -6.87
N ARG A 676 25.90 21.85 -7.34
CA ARG A 676 26.41 22.95 -6.49
C ARG A 676 25.29 23.91 -6.11
N PHE A 677 24.41 24.23 -7.05
CA PHE A 677 23.25 25.10 -6.81
C PHE A 677 22.26 24.48 -5.80
N GLN A 678 21.94 23.19 -5.92
CA GLN A 678 21.11 22.49 -4.93
C GLN A 678 21.73 22.50 -3.53
N GLN A 679 23.04 22.30 -3.43
CA GLN A 679 23.73 22.26 -2.14
C GLN A 679 23.85 23.64 -1.47
N GLN A 680 23.93 24.71 -2.27
CA GLN A 680 23.83 26.10 -1.79
C GLN A 680 22.41 26.39 -1.31
N ALA A 681 21.38 26.05 -2.10
CA ALA A 681 19.99 26.23 -1.69
C ALA A 681 19.63 25.47 -0.39
N GLU A 682 20.15 24.25 -0.20
CA GLU A 682 19.97 23.50 1.06
C GLU A 682 20.66 24.17 2.26
N ARG A 683 21.84 24.77 2.05
CA ARG A 683 22.55 25.51 3.11
C ARG A 683 21.79 26.78 3.50
N ASP A 684 21.33 27.54 2.52
CA ASP A 684 20.56 28.76 2.74
C ASP A 684 19.25 28.44 3.46
N HIS A 685 18.55 27.38 3.05
CA HIS A 685 17.35 26.89 3.73
C HIS A 685 17.62 26.44 5.19
N HIS A 686 18.78 25.82 5.45
CA HIS A 686 19.19 25.46 6.81
C HIS A 686 19.52 26.68 7.69
N GLU A 687 20.12 27.73 7.13
CA GLU A 687 20.43 28.97 7.82
C GLU A 687 19.18 29.80 8.11
N GLU A 688 18.24 29.87 7.18
CA GLU A 688 16.91 30.45 7.39
C GLU A 688 16.18 29.73 8.53
N ARG A 689 16.21 28.38 8.55
CA ARG A 689 15.64 27.58 9.64
C ARG A 689 16.31 27.82 10.99
N ARG A 690 17.60 28.15 11.00
CA ARG A 690 18.35 28.49 12.22
C ARG A 690 18.00 29.89 12.72
N LYS A 691 17.82 30.88 11.83
CA LYS A 691 17.42 32.25 12.18
C LYS A 691 15.97 32.33 12.68
N ILE A 692 15.07 31.49 12.18
CA ILE A 692 13.65 31.46 12.57
C ILE A 692 13.42 30.81 13.96
N ARG A 693 14.36 29.97 14.43
CA ARG A 693 14.25 29.35 15.76
C ARG A 693 14.59 30.36 16.88
N ARG A 694 13.57 30.86 17.57
CA ARG A 694 13.76 31.59 18.85
C ARG A 694 14.43 30.66 19.88
N ALA A 695 15.55 31.09 20.45
CA ALA A 695 16.22 30.36 21.51
C ALA A 695 15.34 30.29 22.77
N ALA A 696 15.00 29.09 23.23
CA ALA A 696 14.19 28.86 24.43
C ALA A 696 15.00 29.05 25.74
N GLY A 697 15.76 30.14 25.84
CA GLY A 697 16.58 30.48 27.00
C GLY A 697 15.82 31.11 28.18
N HIS A 698 14.54 31.43 28.01
CA HIS A 698 13.72 32.11 29.02
C HIS A 698 12.77 31.20 29.82
N LEU A 699 12.86 29.87 29.68
CA LEU A 699 12.05 28.91 30.44
C LEU A 699 12.68 28.42 31.75
N HIS A 700 13.73 29.11 32.24
CA HIS A 700 14.22 28.94 33.61
C HIS A 700 14.02 30.23 34.40
N SER A 701 12.77 30.47 34.79
CA SER A 701 12.42 31.46 35.82
C SER A 701 12.42 30.80 37.20
N ASN A 702 13.29 31.31 38.06
CA ASN A 702 13.26 31.26 39.52
C ASN A 702 11.89 30.96 40.14
N ARG A 703 11.74 29.80 40.79
CA ARG A 703 10.83 29.64 41.93
C ARG A 703 11.66 29.73 43.20
N GLY A 704 11.73 30.93 43.75
CA GLY A 704 12.23 31.19 45.10
C GLY A 704 11.32 30.54 46.14
N GLY A 705 11.79 29.44 46.72
CA GLY A 705 11.21 28.84 47.92
C GLY A 705 11.72 29.58 49.16
N ARG A 706 10.78 30.20 49.88
CA ARG A 706 10.97 30.88 51.17
C ARG A 706 11.71 29.98 52.18
N GLY A 707 12.73 30.54 52.82
CA GLY A 707 13.44 29.91 53.92
C GLY A 707 12.67 29.93 55.24
N ARG A 708 12.69 28.77 55.91
CA ARG A 708 12.63 28.51 57.36
C ARG A 708 13.25 27.10 57.49
N GLY A 709 14.15 26.73 58.39
CA GLY A 709 14.81 27.33 59.53
C GLY A 709 15.55 26.16 60.22
N ARG A 710 16.80 26.39 60.63
CA ARG A 710 17.63 25.71 61.64
C ARG A 710 17.35 24.26 62.11
N GLY A 711 18.47 23.53 62.22
CA GLY A 711 18.71 22.41 63.16
C GLY A 711 19.30 21.20 62.44
N GLY A 712 20.46 20.61 62.76
CA GLY A 712 21.26 20.58 63.99
C GLY A 712 21.55 19.11 64.34
N GLY A 713 22.82 18.72 64.50
CA GLY A 713 23.25 17.40 65.04
C GLY A 713 23.93 16.50 64.00
N ARG A 714 25.26 16.40 63.91
CA ARG A 714 26.23 15.67 64.78
C ARG A 714 25.82 14.23 65.08
N GLY A 715 26.71 13.27 64.73
CA GLY A 715 26.94 12.11 65.58
C GLY A 715 27.21 10.77 64.88
N ARG A 716 28.50 10.51 64.59
CA ARG A 716 29.24 9.24 64.82
C ARG A 716 28.55 7.88 64.60
N GLY A 717 29.21 7.08 63.75
CA GLY A 717 30.00 5.95 64.27
C GLY A 717 29.56 4.53 63.89
N GLY A 718 30.43 3.84 63.13
CA GLY A 718 30.74 2.40 63.19
C GLY A 718 29.63 1.38 62.85
N GLY A 719 29.82 0.38 62.01
CA GLY A 719 31.00 -0.13 61.32
C GLY A 719 30.67 -1.47 60.63
N GLY A 720 31.50 -1.83 59.65
CA GLY A 720 31.67 -3.18 59.06
C GLY A 720 30.51 -3.71 58.20
N GLY A 721 30.68 -4.22 56.98
CA GLY A 721 31.86 -4.46 56.16
C GLY A 721 31.46 -5.26 54.92
N ARG A 722 32.22 -5.04 53.82
CA ARG A 722 32.48 -5.94 52.67
C ARG A 722 31.33 -6.34 51.73
N GLY A 723 31.48 -5.96 50.46
CA GLY A 723 30.84 -6.64 49.32
C GLY A 723 30.91 -5.85 48.01
N ARG A 724 31.91 -6.19 47.18
CA ARG A 724 32.15 -5.88 45.73
C ARG A 724 30.86 -5.55 44.94
N GLY A 725 30.78 -4.61 44.01
CA GLY A 725 31.72 -4.19 42.95
C GLY A 725 31.01 -4.34 41.59
N GLY A 726 30.90 -3.27 40.79
CA GLY A 726 30.33 -3.35 39.43
C GLY A 726 29.80 -2.01 38.90
N GLY A 727 30.52 -1.43 37.92
CA GLY A 727 30.39 -0.04 37.49
C GLY A 727 29.12 0.31 36.71
N GLY A 728 28.50 1.43 37.10
CA GLY A 728 27.44 2.11 36.35
C GLY A 728 28.01 3.18 35.42
N GLY A 729 28.11 2.83 34.12
CA GLY A 729 28.41 3.77 33.04
C GLY A 729 27.21 4.66 32.73
N ARG A 730 27.41 5.97 32.85
CA ARG A 730 26.53 7.02 32.33
C ARG A 730 26.61 7.01 30.80
N GLY A 731 25.47 6.96 30.12
CA GLY A 731 25.38 7.14 28.67
C GLY A 731 24.00 7.65 28.27
N ARG A 732 23.89 8.97 28.13
CA ARG A 732 22.71 9.68 27.61
C ARG A 732 22.43 9.29 26.16
N GLY A 733 21.15 9.13 25.82
CA GLY A 733 20.70 9.01 24.43
C GLY A 733 19.18 9.07 24.33
N GLY A 734 18.60 10.26 24.42
CA GLY A 734 17.34 10.54 23.72
C GLY A 734 17.62 10.56 22.21
N GLY A 735 16.70 10.32 21.29
CA GLY A 735 15.26 10.20 21.33
C GLY A 735 14.79 10.48 19.90
N ARG A 736 13.94 9.60 19.37
CA ARG A 736 12.90 9.81 18.35
C ARG A 736 13.20 10.70 17.13
N GLY A 737 13.10 10.09 15.95
CA GLY A 737 12.67 10.73 14.71
C GLY A 737 11.37 10.09 14.20
N ARG A 738 10.25 10.82 14.27
CA ARG A 738 9.18 10.83 13.26
C ARG A 738 9.54 11.99 12.30
N GLY A 739 9.39 11.94 10.98
CA GLY A 739 8.54 11.09 10.15
C GLY A 739 7.19 11.77 9.88
N ASP A 740 7.18 12.78 9.00
CA ASP A 740 6.14 13.18 8.03
C ASP A 740 6.48 14.61 7.51
N GLY A 741 6.38 14.96 6.21
CA GLY A 741 5.28 14.67 5.27
C GLY A 741 4.22 15.78 5.45
N GLY A 742 3.90 16.70 4.54
CA GLY A 742 4.24 16.94 3.14
C GLY A 742 3.53 18.23 2.65
N GLY A 743 3.48 18.42 1.33
CA GLY A 743 2.63 19.40 0.62
C GLY A 743 3.43 20.51 -0.10
N GLY A 744 3.23 20.85 -1.38
CA GLY A 744 2.27 20.40 -2.40
C GLY A 744 2.37 21.28 -3.67
N ARG A 745 1.54 20.98 -4.69
CA ARG A 745 1.21 21.78 -5.92
C ARG A 745 2.36 21.95 -6.94
N GLY A 746 2.18 22.01 -8.26
CA GLY A 746 1.10 21.97 -9.26
C GLY A 746 1.82 21.91 -10.64
N GLY A 747 1.27 21.33 -11.72
CA GLY A 747 0.39 21.99 -12.67
C GLY A 747 1.07 22.17 -14.05
N GLU A 748 0.39 21.69 -15.11
CA GLU A 748 0.52 21.99 -16.57
C GLU A 748 1.82 21.57 -17.32
N GLY A 749 1.82 21.09 -18.56
CA GLY A 749 0.83 20.82 -19.61
C GLY A 749 1.57 20.46 -20.91
N GLY A 750 1.00 19.66 -21.82
CA GLY A 750 1.65 19.37 -23.11
C GLY A 750 1.08 18.22 -23.96
N ARG A 751 0.17 18.60 -24.86
CA ARG A 751 -0.51 17.88 -25.95
C ARG A 751 0.26 16.77 -26.70
N GLY A 752 -0.47 15.73 -27.14
CA GLY A 752 -0.12 14.88 -28.27
C GLY A 752 -1.21 13.86 -28.59
N GLY A 753 -2.06 14.13 -29.57
CA GLY A 753 -3.16 13.24 -30.00
C GLY A 753 -2.70 12.10 -30.91
N GLY A 754 -3.45 10.99 -30.89
CA GLY A 754 -3.26 9.86 -31.80
C GLY A 754 -4.42 8.88 -31.69
N ARG A 755 -5.38 8.99 -32.61
CA ARG A 755 -6.50 8.06 -32.82
C ARG A 755 -5.95 6.68 -33.23
N GLY A 756 -6.48 5.61 -32.63
CA GLY A 756 -6.22 4.24 -33.05
C GLY A 756 -7.43 3.34 -32.77
N ARG A 757 -8.32 3.22 -33.76
CA ARG A 757 -9.37 2.19 -33.82
C ARG A 757 -8.72 0.79 -33.81
N ARG A 758 -9.36 -0.18 -33.18
CA ARG A 758 -9.34 -1.59 -33.61
C ARG A 758 -10.76 -2.16 -33.60
N PRO A 759 -11.10 -3.05 -34.55
CA PRO A 759 -12.45 -3.59 -34.72
C PRO A 759 -12.65 -4.90 -33.96
N PHE A 760 -13.94 -5.27 -33.89
CA PHE A 760 -14.61 -6.42 -33.26
C PHE A 760 -15.02 -6.22 -31.82
#